data_AF-A0A2C5XJ10-F1
#
_entry.id   AF-A0A2C5XJ10-F1
#
_cell.length_a   1.000
_cell.length_b   1.000
_cell.length_c   1.000
_cell.angle_alpha   90.00
_cell.angle_beta   90.00
_cell.angle_gamma   90.00
#
_symmetry.space_group_name_H-M   'P 1'
#
loop_
_entity.id
_entity.type
_entity.pdbx_description
1 polymer ?
#
loop_
_entity_poly.entity_id
_entity_poly.type
_entity_poly.pdbx_seq_one_letter_code
_entity_poly.pdbx_strand_id
1 'polypeptide(L)'
;METTYDTRLQHLPPVAMTGGSVGNLERKQAIFSGDIGCGDATRFIQATKKAPRVSYPSAERTYSCGAKCKDSREEEKCVKQLQSLMAASEATVVAMDKLRVLAGNSVSRLLFPGRQQCAGRSRSPAWDCLELGSQWFTGLEPAGVTDLARLLGYKAGMAFAMVDRWRKMEVKRLEGTESCQEVSYGWELTSCEVECSSGEVGVQEDCRRGKQVEGGGCGLRGGCEPRGGCELERRGYQDGKDGRRLEAATEEGSYRFDCALPMFGCDQDVLAYQLLSVGSLRSARMLNTVMCAVELYHIAAKLLEMRDATIATGIDSCVGGLVTSTRRAVFPRMNLRGPLPPKLSGFATCPSAGFGKLCEREGATGAMRNTSVFAMSLVYNRAVYGGSISGLWALMDSGFMFDYSAAGCNADLGNRIQETFGRVKGLDTGDAALNAHVGDIVTVLACDYSALRAKAELEDEREVKSKPCVVLWDDLAALARYKLADALFCHVWYDSPGDEASLAAVGLAASIHDLIDIGPDVACGEISNIVPTLTGGDLSFERLRCVYIGLVATLEWFADRDPFNPAALAILNTHWWQLANMRHRPVALMSRVAPSADFAVSPNRLAEAPRLRTLTHEHGLESTTGQTVLDEQRVEMEAVAAAGLAEMEALVEALVRPVVDYMDGRTAQLPVEAAFCAPVLDACLSRRHSQKIRLLWRLALVMWKSGAMWAAVLASTQYSHQGLTNADRARQDFDDATWA
;
A
#
# COMPACT_ATOMS: atom_id res chain seq x y z
N MET A 1 -16.93 33.39 8.23
CA MET A 1 -17.44 33.26 6.85
C MET A 1 -17.29 31.80 6.48
N GLU A 2 -18.34 31.14 6.02
CA GLU A 2 -18.22 29.80 5.44
C GLU A 2 -17.34 29.88 4.20
N THR A 3 -16.22 29.17 4.23
CA THR A 3 -15.27 29.09 3.13
C THR A 3 -15.69 27.98 2.17
N THR A 4 -16.42 28.35 1.11
CA THR A 4 -16.84 27.44 0.04
C THR A 4 -16.22 27.84 -1.31
N TYR A 5 -16.05 26.88 -2.21
CA TYR A 5 -15.88 27.12 -3.64
C TYR A 5 -17.23 27.50 -4.25
N ASP A 6 -17.45 28.77 -4.59
CA ASP A 6 -18.56 29.12 -5.50
C ASP A 6 -18.11 28.85 -6.95
N THR A 7 -18.62 27.75 -7.50
CA THR A 7 -18.24 27.26 -8.84
C THR A 7 -18.71 28.16 -9.99
N ARG A 8 -19.52 29.18 -9.70
CA ARG A 8 -19.91 30.22 -10.68
C ARG A 8 -18.85 31.29 -10.85
N LEU A 9 -17.93 31.41 -9.90
CA LEU A 9 -16.85 32.39 -9.97
C LEU A 9 -15.76 31.92 -10.94
N GLN A 10 -15.28 32.86 -11.76
CA GLN A 10 -14.16 32.62 -12.68
C GLN A 10 -12.82 32.48 -11.94
N HIS A 11 -12.72 33.00 -10.71
CA HIS A 11 -11.53 32.97 -9.87
C HIS A 11 -11.84 32.33 -8.51
N LEU A 12 -10.87 31.60 -7.96
CA LEU A 12 -10.97 31.06 -6.60
C LEU A 12 -10.72 32.20 -5.58
N PRO A 13 -11.52 32.29 -4.49
CA PRO A 13 -11.20 33.19 -3.38
C PRO A 13 -9.78 32.95 -2.82
N PRO A 14 -9.12 33.95 -2.19
CA PRO A 14 -7.73 33.79 -1.70
C PRO A 14 -7.52 32.57 -0.79
N VAL A 15 -8.42 32.36 0.18
CA VAL A 15 -8.38 31.17 1.07
C VAL A 15 -8.61 29.86 0.32
N ALA A 16 -9.35 29.89 -0.79
CA ALA A 16 -9.56 28.76 -1.68
C ALA A 16 -8.36 28.48 -2.58
N MET A 17 -7.42 29.41 -2.77
CA MET A 17 -6.17 29.13 -3.50
C MET A 17 -5.31 28.10 -2.75
N THR A 18 -5.26 28.20 -1.42
CA THR A 18 -4.52 27.26 -0.56
C THR A 18 -5.39 26.13 -0.01
N GLY A 19 -6.68 26.05 -0.37
CA GLY A 19 -7.61 25.06 0.21
C GLY A 19 -7.84 25.28 1.71
N GLY A 20 -7.54 26.48 2.21
CA GLY A 20 -7.49 26.83 3.63
C GLY A 20 -6.24 26.34 4.35
N SER A 21 -5.24 25.83 3.64
CA SER A 21 -3.94 25.47 4.21
C SER A 21 -3.06 26.69 4.45
N VAL A 22 -2.10 26.53 5.34
CA VAL A 22 -1.04 27.52 5.61
C VAL A 22 0.33 26.90 5.33
N GLY A 23 1.27 27.74 4.88
CA GLY A 23 2.64 27.33 4.57
C GLY A 23 3.37 26.83 5.82
N ASN A 24 4.28 25.88 5.64
CA ASN A 24 5.03 25.27 6.74
C ASN A 24 6.00 26.24 7.43
N LEU A 25 6.42 27.30 6.74
CA LEU A 25 7.40 28.28 7.21
C LEU A 25 6.83 29.23 8.28
N GLU A 26 5.53 29.54 8.24
CA GLU A 26 4.87 30.42 9.22
C GLU A 26 4.92 29.88 10.66
N ARG A 27 5.11 28.56 10.84
CA ARG A 27 5.14 27.90 12.15
C ARG A 27 6.54 27.58 12.68
N LYS A 28 7.58 27.81 11.88
CA LYS A 28 8.95 27.25 12.06
C LYS A 28 8.89 25.72 12.18
N GLN A 29 9.82 25.02 11.53
CA GLN A 29 9.89 23.56 11.48
C GLN A 29 10.06 22.83 12.83
N ALA A 30 9.92 23.51 13.98
CA ALA A 30 10.11 22.99 15.32
C ALA A 30 9.29 21.72 15.63
N ILE A 31 8.11 21.54 15.01
CA ILE A 31 7.34 20.29 15.16
C ILE A 31 8.10 19.08 14.58
N PHE A 32 8.83 19.25 13.48
CA PHE A 32 9.62 18.17 12.86
C PHE A 32 10.87 17.83 13.68
N SER A 33 11.36 18.77 14.47
CA SER A 33 12.42 18.56 15.46
C SER A 33 11.92 18.06 16.82
N GLY A 34 10.63 17.73 16.96
CA GLY A 34 10.07 17.14 18.18
C GLY A 34 10.03 15.61 18.13
N ASP A 35 9.99 14.96 19.29
CA ASP A 35 9.86 13.50 19.37
C ASP A 35 8.53 13.04 18.74
N ILE A 36 8.64 12.10 17.81
CA ILE A 36 7.50 11.55 17.08
C ILE A 36 6.81 10.52 17.98
N GLY A 37 5.52 10.73 18.22
CA GLY A 37 4.73 9.97 19.18
C GLY A 37 3.23 10.02 18.88
N CYS A 38 2.54 8.99 19.34
CA CYS A 38 1.07 8.94 19.44
C CYS A 38 0.64 8.14 20.67
N GLY A 39 -0.61 8.31 21.08
CA GLY A 39 -1.21 7.63 22.23
C GLY A 39 -1.24 6.11 22.05
N ASP A 40 -1.49 5.62 20.84
CA ASP A 40 -1.55 4.18 20.53
C ASP A 40 -0.21 3.50 20.72
N ALA A 41 0.88 4.07 20.18
CA ALA A 41 2.22 3.55 20.40
C ALA A 41 2.57 3.54 21.90
N THR A 42 2.18 4.59 22.64
CA THR A 42 2.41 4.67 24.08
C THR A 42 1.68 3.57 24.85
N ARG A 43 0.39 3.33 24.53
CA ARG A 43 -0.42 2.27 25.12
C ARG A 43 0.17 0.89 24.83
N PHE A 44 0.56 0.65 23.59
CA PHE A 44 1.19 -0.61 23.18
C PHE A 44 2.47 -0.88 23.98
N ILE A 45 3.38 0.11 24.05
CA ILE A 45 4.64 0.01 24.81
C ILE A 45 4.39 -0.21 26.32
N GLN A 46 3.30 0.30 26.88
CA GLN A 46 2.95 0.06 28.28
C GLN A 46 2.39 -1.35 28.51
N ALA A 47 1.59 -1.87 27.57
CA ALA A 47 1.03 -3.22 27.62
C ALA A 47 2.15 -4.27 27.57
N THR A 48 3.12 -4.10 26.67
CA THR A 48 4.24 -5.03 26.50
C THR A 48 5.13 -5.17 27.73
N LYS A 49 5.33 -4.08 28.50
CA LYS A 49 6.10 -4.12 29.76
C LYS A 49 5.49 -5.03 30.83
N LYS A 50 4.20 -5.36 30.70
CA LYS A 50 3.48 -6.23 31.64
C LYS A 50 3.37 -7.67 31.16
N ALA A 51 3.75 -7.94 29.90
CA ALA A 51 3.62 -9.25 29.30
C ALA A 51 4.66 -10.24 29.87
N PRO A 52 4.28 -11.49 30.15
CA PRO A 52 5.21 -12.53 30.56
C PRO A 52 6.18 -12.85 29.42
N ARG A 53 7.46 -13.07 29.75
CA ARG A 53 8.48 -13.45 28.77
C ARG A 53 8.31 -14.91 28.36
N VAL A 54 8.13 -15.15 27.05
CA VAL A 54 8.09 -16.49 26.47
C VAL A 54 9.22 -16.64 25.45
N SER A 55 9.92 -17.76 25.48
CA SER A 55 10.99 -18.09 24.53
C SER A 55 10.39 -18.71 23.27
N TYR A 56 10.89 -18.27 22.10
CA TYR A 56 10.57 -18.85 20.79
C TYR A 56 11.84 -19.38 20.13
N PRO A 57 11.88 -20.65 19.69
CA PRO A 57 12.98 -21.13 18.86
C PRO A 57 12.85 -20.55 17.45
N SER A 58 13.93 -19.99 16.91
CA SER A 58 14.03 -19.66 15.49
C SER A 58 13.74 -20.92 14.65
N ALA A 59 13.10 -20.74 13.50
CA ALA A 59 12.86 -21.84 12.58
C ALA A 59 14.22 -22.42 12.12
N GLU A 60 14.31 -23.74 12.06
CA GLU A 60 15.52 -24.39 11.57
C GLU A 60 15.66 -24.16 10.05
N ARG A 61 16.87 -23.77 9.63
CA ARG A 61 17.21 -23.66 8.21
C ARG A 61 17.89 -24.93 7.73
N THR A 62 17.29 -25.58 6.75
CA THR A 62 17.86 -26.76 6.09
C THR A 62 18.20 -26.44 4.62
N TYR A 63 19.00 -27.32 4.02
CA TYR A 63 19.47 -27.18 2.64
C TYR A 63 19.30 -28.52 1.93
N SER A 64 18.75 -28.49 0.72
CA SER A 64 18.57 -29.69 -0.09
C SER A 64 18.74 -29.42 -1.58
N CYS A 65 18.99 -30.47 -2.35
CA CYS A 65 18.92 -30.39 -3.80
C CYS A 65 17.49 -30.69 -4.24
N GLY A 66 16.85 -29.79 -4.99
CA GLY A 66 15.50 -29.94 -5.54
C GLY A 66 15.40 -30.99 -6.68
N ALA A 67 16.09 -32.12 -6.55
CA ALA A 67 16.07 -33.28 -7.45
C ALA A 67 16.55 -33.04 -8.90
N LYS A 68 17.41 -32.03 -9.15
CA LYS A 68 17.98 -31.76 -10.50
C LYS A 68 19.41 -32.28 -10.69
N CYS A 69 20.16 -32.47 -9.62
CA CYS A 69 21.48 -33.09 -9.68
C CYS A 69 21.30 -34.61 -9.83
N LYS A 70 21.91 -35.20 -10.87
CA LYS A 70 21.67 -36.62 -11.23
C LYS A 70 22.49 -37.60 -10.40
N ASP A 71 23.49 -37.11 -9.65
CA ASP A 71 24.37 -37.90 -8.80
C ASP A 71 24.55 -37.23 -7.42
N SER A 72 24.65 -38.06 -6.38
CA SER A 72 24.98 -37.74 -4.98
C SER A 72 26.18 -36.79 -4.81
N ARG A 73 27.22 -36.91 -5.65
CA ARG A 73 28.39 -36.01 -5.60
C ARG A 73 28.09 -34.61 -6.15
N GLU A 74 27.16 -34.50 -7.09
CA GLU A 74 26.69 -33.22 -7.61
C GLU A 74 25.73 -32.56 -6.62
N GLU A 75 24.91 -33.37 -5.94
CA GLU A 75 24.04 -32.92 -4.84
C GLU A 75 24.86 -32.33 -3.67
N GLU A 76 25.93 -33.00 -3.21
CA GLU A 76 26.77 -32.46 -2.14
C GLU A 76 27.43 -31.12 -2.53
N LYS A 77 27.87 -31.00 -3.79
CA LYS A 77 28.40 -29.74 -4.33
C LYS A 77 27.33 -28.65 -4.39
N CYS A 78 26.11 -29.01 -4.80
CA CYS A 78 24.97 -28.10 -4.88
C CYS A 78 24.61 -27.55 -3.50
N VAL A 79 24.48 -28.43 -2.50
CA VAL A 79 24.20 -28.02 -1.10
C VAL A 79 25.30 -27.10 -0.58
N LYS A 80 26.58 -27.40 -0.84
CA LYS A 80 27.70 -26.52 -0.46
C LYS A 80 27.63 -25.14 -1.12
N GLN A 81 27.18 -25.07 -2.37
CA GLN A 81 26.97 -23.78 -3.06
C GLN A 81 25.84 -22.96 -2.43
N LEU A 82 24.71 -23.59 -2.09
CA LEU A 82 23.59 -22.93 -1.40
C LEU A 82 24.00 -22.43 -0.01
N GLN A 83 24.74 -23.24 0.74
CA GLN A 83 25.31 -22.85 2.03
C GLN A 83 26.28 -21.67 1.90
N SER A 84 27.14 -21.68 0.88
CA SER A 84 28.07 -20.58 0.60
C SER A 84 27.32 -19.29 0.24
N LEU A 85 26.24 -19.40 -0.53
CA LEU A 85 25.38 -18.27 -0.88
C LEU A 85 24.73 -17.66 0.37
N MET A 86 24.12 -18.47 1.24
CA MET A 86 23.52 -17.99 2.49
C MET A 86 24.56 -17.40 3.44
N ALA A 87 25.75 -18.00 3.54
CA ALA A 87 26.84 -17.45 4.33
C ALA A 87 27.30 -16.08 3.81
N ALA A 88 27.30 -15.87 2.49
CA ALA A 88 27.59 -14.56 1.90
C ALA A 88 26.50 -13.53 2.20
N SER A 89 25.22 -13.92 2.18
CA SER A 89 24.11 -13.06 2.61
C SER A 89 24.22 -12.69 4.10
N GLU A 90 24.57 -13.64 4.98
CA GLU A 90 24.81 -13.37 6.40
C GLU A 90 25.97 -12.40 6.61
N ALA A 91 27.10 -12.63 5.93
CA ALA A 91 28.25 -11.74 5.98
C ALA A 91 27.90 -10.32 5.52
N THR A 92 27.08 -10.22 4.48
CA THR A 92 26.57 -8.94 3.95
C THR A 92 25.73 -8.20 4.99
N VAL A 93 24.73 -8.87 5.59
CA VAL A 93 23.92 -8.28 6.65
C VAL A 93 24.75 -7.88 7.87
N VAL A 94 25.74 -8.68 8.26
CA VAL A 94 26.66 -8.34 9.36
C VAL A 94 27.52 -7.13 9.03
N ALA A 95 28.01 -7.04 7.79
CA ALA A 95 28.78 -5.88 7.34
C ALA A 95 27.91 -4.61 7.33
N MET A 96 26.67 -4.69 6.88
CA MET A 96 25.70 -3.59 6.89
C MET A 96 25.38 -3.12 8.32
N ASP A 97 25.18 -4.06 9.25
CA ASP A 97 24.95 -3.72 10.66
C ASP A 97 26.18 -3.02 11.29
N LYS A 98 27.40 -3.47 10.95
CA LYS A 98 28.63 -2.79 11.37
C LYS A 98 28.75 -1.39 10.76
N LEU A 99 28.48 -1.24 9.47
CA LEU A 99 28.51 0.06 8.79
C LEU A 99 27.52 1.03 9.43
N ARG A 100 26.31 0.57 9.76
CA ARG A 100 25.33 1.36 10.51
C ARG A 100 25.88 1.84 11.85
N VAL A 101 26.57 0.99 12.61
CA VAL A 101 27.16 1.35 13.91
C VAL A 101 28.36 2.30 13.75
N LEU A 102 29.21 2.07 12.75
CA LEU A 102 30.47 2.81 12.55
C LEU A 102 30.28 4.14 11.84
N ALA A 103 29.34 4.24 10.89
CA ALA A 103 29.04 5.47 10.17
C ALA A 103 28.37 6.54 11.06
N GLY A 104 27.97 6.16 12.27
CA GLY A 104 27.12 6.98 13.13
C GLY A 104 25.87 7.46 12.39
N ASN A 105 25.31 8.55 12.86
CA ASN A 105 24.16 9.27 12.29
C ASN A 105 24.47 9.97 10.93
N SER A 106 25.52 9.57 10.20
CA SER A 106 25.65 9.98 8.80
C SER A 106 24.65 9.19 7.97
N VAL A 107 23.95 9.88 7.07
CA VAL A 107 22.66 9.46 6.48
C VAL A 107 22.83 8.24 5.56
N SER A 108 23.07 7.06 6.13
CA SER A 108 23.10 5.79 5.43
C SER A 108 21.84 5.65 4.59
N ARG A 109 21.98 5.26 3.32
CA ARG A 109 20.87 4.86 2.43
C ARG A 109 20.04 3.71 3.02
N LEU A 110 20.59 3.02 4.01
CA LEU A 110 20.10 1.77 4.51
C LEU A 110 19.44 1.92 5.89
N LEU A 111 18.14 1.67 5.94
CA LEU A 111 17.36 1.68 7.19
C LEU A 111 17.36 0.30 7.88
N PHE A 112 18.43 -0.49 7.73
CA PHE A 112 18.38 -1.89 8.13
C PHE A 112 18.45 -2.11 9.63
N PRO A 113 17.51 -2.90 10.17
CA PRO A 113 17.42 -3.11 11.59
C PRO A 113 18.20 -4.41 11.90
N GLY A 114 19.54 -4.32 11.97
CA GLY A 114 20.50 -5.33 12.48
C GLY A 114 20.44 -6.76 11.91
N ARG A 115 21.04 -7.73 12.64
CA ARG A 115 21.08 -9.15 12.24
C ARG A 115 19.68 -9.73 12.02
N GLN A 116 19.56 -10.54 10.95
CA GLN A 116 18.35 -11.28 10.60
C GLN A 116 18.43 -12.71 11.13
N GLN A 117 17.28 -13.29 11.46
CA GLN A 117 17.14 -14.68 11.90
C GLN A 117 16.02 -15.35 11.11
N CYS A 118 16.09 -16.67 10.95
CA CYS A 118 15.01 -17.42 10.35
C CYS A 118 13.83 -17.47 11.32
N ALA A 119 12.86 -16.60 11.09
CA ALA A 119 11.66 -16.43 11.88
C ALA A 119 10.59 -15.82 10.98
N GLY A 120 9.32 -16.00 11.35
CA GLY A 120 8.24 -15.39 10.61
C GLY A 120 6.91 -15.58 11.31
N ARG A 121 6.05 -14.57 11.21
CA ARG A 121 4.67 -14.68 11.64
C ARG A 121 3.74 -13.83 10.78
N SER A 122 2.69 -14.46 10.28
CA SER A 122 1.74 -13.79 9.40
C SER A 122 0.95 -12.69 10.08
N ARG A 123 0.70 -12.82 11.40
CA ARG A 123 -0.02 -11.83 12.21
C ARG A 123 0.38 -11.90 13.67
N SER A 124 0.14 -10.78 14.34
CA SER A 124 0.31 -10.59 15.77
C SER A 124 -0.96 -10.98 16.57
N PRO A 125 -0.80 -11.42 17.84
CA PRO A 125 -1.89 -11.61 18.82
C PRO A 125 -2.78 -10.39 19.11
N ALA A 126 -2.33 -9.19 18.72
CA ALA A 126 -2.77 -7.92 19.29
C ALA A 126 -3.35 -6.97 18.24
N TRP A 127 -4.14 -7.50 17.30
CA TRP A 127 -4.95 -6.65 16.44
C TRP A 127 -6.13 -6.14 17.25
N ASP A 128 -5.96 -4.91 17.68
CA ASP A 128 -6.98 -4.19 18.38
C ASP A 128 -8.13 -3.85 17.41
N CYS A 129 -9.35 -4.18 17.79
CA CYS A 129 -10.59 -3.87 17.09
C CYS A 129 -10.84 -4.49 15.70
N LEU A 130 -9.99 -5.36 15.16
CA LEU A 130 -10.21 -6.00 13.85
C LEU A 130 -10.92 -7.35 13.96
N GLU A 131 -11.86 -7.61 13.05
CA GLU A 131 -12.72 -8.80 13.04
C GLU A 131 -12.07 -10.04 12.41
N LEU A 132 -10.85 -9.96 11.86
CA LEU A 132 -10.29 -11.03 11.03
C LEU A 132 -8.98 -11.62 11.56
N GLY A 133 -8.93 -12.95 11.58
CA GLY A 133 -7.68 -13.72 11.67
C GLY A 133 -6.83 -13.63 10.39
N SER A 134 -5.63 -14.20 10.42
CA SER A 134 -4.72 -14.19 9.28
C SER A 134 -5.32 -14.82 8.03
N GLN A 135 -5.27 -14.09 6.91
CA GLN A 135 -5.80 -14.52 5.62
C GLN A 135 -4.77 -15.28 4.77
N TRP A 136 -3.71 -15.84 5.34
CA TRP A 136 -2.76 -16.64 4.54
C TRP A 136 -3.35 -18.00 4.18
N PHE A 137 -2.88 -18.57 3.06
CA PHE A 137 -3.28 -19.88 2.55
C PHE A 137 -4.79 -20.00 2.27
N THR A 138 -5.35 -19.02 1.55
CA THR A 138 -6.78 -18.98 1.17
C THR A 138 -7.20 -20.07 0.19
N GLY A 139 -6.22 -20.73 -0.46
CA GLY A 139 -6.45 -21.70 -1.54
C GLY A 139 -6.83 -21.05 -2.87
N LEU A 140 -6.69 -19.72 -2.99
CA LEU A 140 -6.75 -19.02 -4.26
C LEU A 140 -5.40 -19.12 -4.99
N GLU A 141 -5.43 -18.86 -6.30
CA GLU A 141 -4.20 -18.89 -7.11
C GLU A 141 -3.20 -17.84 -6.59
N PRO A 142 -1.94 -18.24 -6.32
CA PRO A 142 -0.91 -17.31 -5.93
C PRO A 142 -0.70 -16.23 -6.99
N ALA A 143 -0.39 -15.01 -6.54
CA ALA A 143 -0.11 -13.93 -7.47
C ALA A 143 1.16 -14.19 -8.30
N GLY A 144 1.14 -13.69 -9.54
CA GLY A 144 2.31 -13.69 -10.41
C GLY A 144 3.49 -12.90 -9.82
N VAL A 145 4.69 -13.25 -10.28
CA VAL A 145 5.97 -12.65 -9.85
C VAL A 145 6.72 -12.05 -11.03
N THR A 146 7.59 -11.10 -10.74
CA THR A 146 8.39 -10.41 -11.75
C THR A 146 9.60 -11.26 -12.17
N ASP A 147 9.66 -11.65 -13.45
CA ASP A 147 10.92 -12.11 -14.05
C ASP A 147 11.75 -10.88 -14.45
N LEU A 148 12.54 -10.39 -13.49
CA LEU A 148 13.28 -9.13 -13.62
C LEU A 148 14.33 -9.20 -14.74
N ALA A 149 14.97 -10.35 -14.94
CA ALA A 149 15.96 -10.55 -15.97
C ALA A 149 15.32 -10.45 -17.37
N ARG A 150 14.18 -11.12 -17.56
CA ARG A 150 13.40 -11.01 -18.80
C ARG A 150 12.88 -9.60 -19.05
N LEU A 151 12.32 -8.96 -18.01
CA LEU A 151 11.73 -7.62 -18.11
C LEU A 151 12.78 -6.55 -18.47
N LEU A 152 13.99 -6.65 -17.92
CA LEU A 152 15.05 -5.66 -18.15
C LEU A 152 16.03 -6.04 -19.27
N GLY A 153 15.87 -7.23 -19.86
CA GLY A 153 16.72 -7.72 -20.95
C GLY A 153 18.13 -8.14 -20.49
N TYR A 154 18.27 -8.59 -19.25
CA TYR A 154 19.54 -9.08 -18.68
C TYR A 154 19.56 -10.60 -18.54
N LYS A 155 20.76 -11.15 -18.34
CA LYS A 155 20.92 -12.58 -18.02
C LYS A 155 20.76 -12.77 -16.51
N ALA A 156 19.83 -13.64 -16.10
CA ALA A 156 19.64 -13.97 -14.70
C ALA A 156 20.90 -14.58 -14.06
N GLY A 157 21.15 -14.23 -12.80
CA GLY A 157 22.19 -14.82 -11.96
C GLY A 157 21.83 -16.23 -11.47
N MET A 158 22.51 -16.69 -10.42
CA MET A 158 22.17 -17.95 -9.76
C MET A 158 20.75 -17.91 -9.18
N ALA A 159 19.99 -18.99 -9.38
CA ALA A 159 18.64 -19.14 -8.87
C ALA A 159 18.53 -20.20 -7.77
N PHE A 160 17.70 -19.93 -6.78
CA PHE A 160 17.40 -20.81 -5.66
C PHE A 160 15.93 -20.66 -5.30
N ALA A 161 15.41 -21.62 -4.55
CA ALA A 161 14.08 -21.53 -3.97
C ALA A 161 14.17 -21.55 -2.46
N MET A 162 13.25 -20.83 -1.82
CA MET A 162 12.99 -20.97 -0.40
C MET A 162 11.62 -21.63 -0.22
N VAL A 163 11.57 -22.63 0.65
CA VAL A 163 10.35 -23.36 0.99
C VAL A 163 10.10 -23.22 2.48
N ASP A 164 9.05 -22.52 2.83
CA ASP A 164 8.61 -22.36 4.21
C ASP A 164 7.54 -23.39 4.55
N ARG A 165 7.53 -23.86 5.80
CA ARG A 165 6.41 -24.60 6.40
C ARG A 165 5.84 -23.82 7.57
N TRP A 166 4.54 -23.62 7.53
CA TRP A 166 3.79 -22.79 8.47
C TRP A 166 2.78 -23.63 9.22
N ARG A 167 2.58 -23.32 10.49
CA ARG A 167 1.54 -23.92 11.31
C ARG A 167 0.54 -22.86 11.74
N LYS A 168 -0.75 -23.15 11.56
CA LYS A 168 -1.80 -22.31 12.10
C LYS A 168 -1.86 -22.47 13.61
N MET A 169 -1.92 -21.35 14.31
CA MET A 169 -1.93 -21.32 15.76
C MET A 169 -3.01 -20.39 16.27
N GLU A 170 -3.60 -20.76 17.40
CA GLU A 170 -4.44 -19.86 18.19
C GLU A 170 -3.58 -18.70 18.71
N VAL A 171 -4.13 -17.50 18.66
CA VAL A 171 -3.46 -16.29 19.14
C VAL A 171 -4.41 -15.50 20.04
N LYS A 172 -3.91 -15.10 21.21
CA LYS A 172 -4.71 -14.48 22.28
C LYS A 172 -4.43 -13.00 22.41
N ARG A 173 -5.48 -12.22 22.70
CA ARG A 173 -5.36 -10.77 22.94
C ARG A 173 -4.32 -10.45 24.02
N LEU A 174 -3.49 -9.43 23.75
CA LEU A 174 -2.56 -8.87 24.75
C LEU A 174 -3.34 -8.11 25.83
N GLU A 175 -3.04 -8.38 27.10
CA GLU A 175 -3.71 -7.69 28.21
C GLU A 175 -3.45 -6.18 28.18
N GLY A 176 -4.50 -5.38 28.31
CA GLY A 176 -4.43 -3.91 28.25
C GLY A 176 -4.60 -3.33 26.84
N THR A 177 -4.83 -4.16 25.82
CA THR A 177 -5.16 -3.72 24.46
C THR A 177 -6.65 -3.97 24.12
N GLU A 178 -7.20 -3.23 23.16
CA GLU A 178 -8.63 -3.26 22.81
C GLU A 178 -8.91 -4.20 21.63
N SER A 179 -9.34 -5.46 21.81
CA SER A 179 -9.73 -6.33 20.67
C SER A 179 -11.22 -6.67 20.63
N CYS A 180 -11.76 -6.78 19.41
CA CYS A 180 -13.13 -7.24 19.11
C CYS A 180 -13.29 -8.77 19.29
N GLN A 181 -12.18 -9.52 19.40
CA GLN A 181 -12.19 -10.97 19.56
C GLN A 181 -11.31 -11.38 20.75
N GLU A 182 -11.76 -12.36 21.53
CA GLU A 182 -10.93 -12.94 22.62
C GLU A 182 -9.84 -13.87 22.07
N VAL A 183 -10.14 -14.55 20.96
CA VAL A 183 -9.28 -15.54 20.30
C VAL A 183 -9.26 -15.26 18.80
N SER A 184 -8.07 -15.30 18.20
CA SER A 184 -7.85 -15.20 16.77
C SER A 184 -6.87 -16.29 16.29
N TYR A 185 -6.54 -16.30 15.00
CA TYR A 185 -5.60 -17.26 14.41
C TYR A 185 -4.53 -16.54 13.57
N GLY A 186 -3.31 -17.08 13.64
CA GLY A 186 -2.17 -16.64 12.85
C GLY A 186 -1.35 -17.84 12.38
N TRP A 187 -0.39 -17.59 11.50
CA TRP A 187 0.52 -18.61 10.98
C TRP A 187 1.93 -18.36 11.50
N GLU A 188 2.56 -19.43 11.97
CA GLU A 188 3.90 -19.41 12.54
C GLU A 188 4.86 -20.23 11.67
N LEU A 189 6.03 -19.65 11.37
CA LEU A 189 7.07 -20.31 10.59
C LEU A 189 7.74 -21.40 11.44
N THR A 190 7.62 -22.65 11.00
CA THR A 190 8.18 -23.82 11.71
C THR A 190 9.48 -24.32 11.10
N SER A 191 9.66 -24.21 9.79
CA SER A 191 10.90 -24.59 9.09
C SER A 191 11.08 -23.77 7.82
N CYS A 192 12.33 -23.54 7.42
CA CYS A 192 12.67 -22.94 6.13
C CYS A 192 13.75 -23.79 5.45
N GLU A 193 13.49 -24.18 4.20
CA GLU A 193 14.38 -25.02 3.40
C GLU A 193 14.87 -24.23 2.18
N VAL A 194 16.17 -24.25 1.93
CA VAL A 194 16.79 -23.63 0.74
C VAL A 194 17.13 -24.71 -0.27
N GLU A 195 16.54 -24.60 -1.46
CA GLU A 195 16.69 -25.56 -2.55
C GLU A 195 17.33 -24.91 -3.79
N CYS A 196 17.95 -25.72 -4.65
CA CYS A 196 18.33 -25.26 -5.99
C CYS A 196 17.10 -25.10 -6.89
N SER A 197 17.07 -24.08 -7.76
CA SER A 197 15.95 -23.81 -8.68
C SER A 197 16.35 -23.98 -10.16
N SER A 198 15.36 -24.12 -11.07
CA SER A 198 15.55 -24.12 -12.54
C SER A 198 16.14 -22.81 -13.07
N GLY A 199 15.99 -21.73 -12.32
CA GLY A 199 16.01 -20.38 -12.90
C GLY A 199 14.63 -19.87 -13.30
N GLU A 200 13.56 -20.65 -13.13
CA GLU A 200 12.19 -20.14 -13.24
C GLU A 200 11.84 -19.38 -11.96
N VAL A 201 11.23 -18.20 -12.10
CA VAL A 201 10.75 -17.40 -10.96
C VAL A 201 9.26 -17.73 -10.77
N GLY A 202 8.86 -18.02 -9.54
CA GLY A 202 7.50 -18.48 -9.27
C GLY A 202 7.14 -18.52 -7.78
N VAL A 203 5.83 -18.62 -7.52
CA VAL A 203 5.27 -18.87 -6.19
C VAL A 203 4.42 -20.13 -6.26
N GLN A 204 4.51 -20.95 -5.21
CA GLN A 204 3.58 -22.06 -4.98
C GLN A 204 3.11 -22.02 -3.52
N GLU A 205 1.82 -22.24 -3.32
CA GLU A 205 1.21 -22.34 -1.99
C GLU A 205 0.38 -23.61 -1.89
N ASP A 206 0.49 -24.31 -0.76
CA ASP A 206 -0.36 -25.45 -0.43
C ASP A 206 -0.87 -25.33 1.01
N CYS A 207 -2.11 -25.77 1.24
CA CYS A 207 -2.71 -25.87 2.58
C CYS A 207 -3.19 -27.30 2.83
N ARG A 208 -2.73 -27.93 3.92
CA ARG A 208 -3.12 -29.29 4.31
C ARG A 208 -3.84 -29.26 5.65
N ARG A 209 -5.05 -29.84 5.68
CA ARG A 209 -5.75 -30.15 6.93
C ARG A 209 -5.37 -31.55 7.39
N GLY A 210 -4.79 -31.69 8.58
CA GLY A 210 -4.58 -33.00 9.19
C GLY A 210 -5.93 -33.67 9.46
N LYS A 211 -6.29 -34.73 8.71
CA LYS A 211 -7.34 -35.65 9.13
C LYS A 211 -6.76 -36.52 10.26
N GLN A 212 -7.22 -36.32 11.49
CA GLN A 212 -7.06 -37.33 12.52
C GLN A 212 -7.90 -38.55 12.09
N VAL A 213 -7.22 -39.59 11.63
CA VAL A 213 -7.84 -40.89 11.37
C VAL A 213 -8.05 -41.56 12.73
N GLU A 214 -9.23 -41.40 13.32
CA GLU A 214 -9.67 -42.36 14.33
C GLU A 214 -9.92 -43.70 13.65
N GLY A 215 -9.23 -44.74 14.12
CA GLY A 215 -9.30 -46.08 13.59
C GLY A 215 -10.73 -46.63 13.64
N GLY A 216 -11.28 -46.93 12.47
CA GLY A 216 -12.48 -47.71 12.29
C GLY A 216 -12.46 -48.31 10.90
N GLY A 217 -12.00 -49.55 10.79
CA GLY A 217 -11.88 -50.23 9.51
C GLY A 217 -13.24 -50.43 8.84
N CYS A 218 -13.34 -50.05 7.56
CA CYS A 218 -14.06 -50.82 6.56
C CYS A 218 -13.59 -50.34 5.18
N GLY A 219 -13.12 -51.27 4.34
CA GLY A 219 -12.66 -50.96 3.00
C GLY A 219 -13.81 -50.58 2.09
N LEU A 220 -13.51 -49.77 1.07
CA LEU A 220 -13.96 -49.94 -0.30
C LEU A 220 -13.19 -48.94 -1.20
N ARG A 221 -12.77 -49.44 -2.36
CA ARG A 221 -12.05 -48.72 -3.41
C ARG A 221 -12.99 -47.76 -4.15
N GLY A 222 -12.50 -46.57 -4.49
CA GLY A 222 -13.15 -45.67 -5.46
C GLY A 222 -12.37 -44.37 -5.59
N GLY A 223 -11.97 -44.01 -6.81
CA GLY A 223 -11.08 -42.88 -7.12
C GLY A 223 -11.66 -41.50 -6.79
N CYS A 224 -10.76 -40.54 -6.56
CA CYS A 224 -11.10 -39.12 -6.40
C CYS A 224 -10.39 -38.28 -7.46
N GLU A 225 -11.21 -37.58 -8.27
CA GLU A 225 -10.84 -36.36 -8.99
C GLU A 225 -10.64 -35.19 -8.00
N PRO A 226 -9.83 -34.16 -8.33
CA PRO A 226 -9.68 -32.98 -7.51
C PRO A 226 -10.80 -31.97 -7.82
N ARG A 227 -11.84 -31.93 -6.98
CA ARG A 227 -12.74 -30.77 -6.87
C ARG A 227 -12.92 -30.44 -5.39
N GLY A 228 -12.59 -29.22 -5.02
CA GLY A 228 -12.89 -28.69 -3.69
C GLY A 228 -12.01 -27.52 -3.32
N GLY A 229 -12.41 -26.31 -3.74
CA GLY A 229 -11.92 -25.07 -3.13
C GLY A 229 -12.29 -25.02 -1.65
N CYS A 230 -11.52 -24.27 -0.87
CA CYS A 230 -11.67 -24.10 0.56
C CYS A 230 -12.91 -23.24 0.90
N GLU A 231 -14.11 -23.71 0.59
CA GLU A 231 -15.37 -23.08 1.01
C GLU A 231 -15.80 -23.63 2.37
N LEU A 232 -15.36 -23.01 3.46
CA LEU A 232 -16.08 -23.01 4.75
C LEU A 232 -15.45 -22.03 5.73
N GLU A 233 -15.72 -20.73 5.55
CA GLU A 233 -15.73 -19.73 6.63
C GLU A 233 -16.57 -18.49 6.26
N ARG A 234 -17.68 -18.68 5.52
CA ARG A 234 -18.62 -17.59 5.15
C ARG A 234 -20.06 -17.82 5.61
N ARG A 235 -20.29 -18.63 6.65
CA ARG A 235 -21.61 -18.75 7.30
C ARG A 235 -21.52 -18.47 8.80
N GLY A 236 -22.08 -17.32 9.18
CA GLY A 236 -22.92 -17.17 10.36
C GLY A 236 -22.28 -17.44 11.72
N TYR A 237 -21.82 -16.36 12.35
CA TYR A 237 -21.78 -16.24 13.80
C TYR A 237 -23.22 -16.42 14.33
N GLN A 238 -23.57 -17.64 14.76
CA GLN A 238 -24.73 -17.90 15.59
C GLN A 238 -24.33 -18.69 16.83
N ASP A 239 -24.81 -18.15 17.94
CA ASP A 239 -24.64 -18.55 19.32
C ASP A 239 -24.84 -20.06 19.53
N GLY A 240 -23.81 -20.74 20.05
CA GLY A 240 -23.78 -22.19 20.25
C GLY A 240 -23.36 -22.55 21.67
N LYS A 241 -24.33 -22.48 22.58
CA LYS A 241 -24.27 -23.10 23.92
C LYS A 241 -24.23 -24.62 23.78
N ASP A 242 -23.06 -25.20 23.50
CA ASP A 242 -22.81 -26.61 23.78
C ASP A 242 -21.31 -26.84 24.00
N GLY A 243 -20.95 -27.13 25.26
CA GLY A 243 -19.58 -27.31 25.74
C GLY A 243 -18.90 -28.59 25.26
N ARG A 244 -18.76 -28.78 23.94
CA ARG A 244 -17.83 -29.76 23.36
C ARG A 244 -16.63 -29.02 22.76
N ARG A 245 -15.48 -29.16 23.42
CA ARG A 245 -14.19 -28.69 22.93
C ARG A 245 -13.81 -29.57 21.73
N LEU A 246 -14.12 -29.11 20.52
CA LEU A 246 -13.51 -29.65 19.29
C LEU A 246 -12.00 -29.36 19.41
N GLU A 247 -11.18 -30.39 19.55
CA GLU A 247 -9.73 -30.23 19.38
C GLU A 247 -9.49 -29.75 17.95
N ALA A 248 -8.93 -28.54 17.82
CA ALA A 248 -8.71 -27.90 16.53
C ALA A 248 -7.75 -28.76 15.70
N ALA A 249 -8.19 -29.21 14.52
CA ALA A 249 -7.31 -29.88 13.57
C ALA A 249 -6.10 -28.97 13.27
N THR A 250 -4.89 -29.51 13.39
CA THR A 250 -3.66 -28.78 13.06
C THR A 250 -3.66 -28.49 11.56
N GLU A 251 -3.80 -27.22 11.18
CA GLU A 251 -3.65 -26.78 9.79
C GLU A 251 -2.18 -26.42 9.54
N GLU A 252 -1.62 -26.97 8.46
CA GLU A 252 -0.26 -26.69 8.01
C GLU A 252 -0.30 -26.12 6.59
N GLY A 253 0.53 -25.12 6.34
CA GLY A 253 0.69 -24.48 5.04
C GLY A 253 2.14 -24.57 4.58
N SER A 254 2.36 -24.63 3.27
CA SER A 254 3.70 -24.46 2.70
C SER A 254 3.70 -23.36 1.67
N TYR A 255 4.78 -22.57 1.67
CA TYR A 255 4.97 -21.45 0.76
C TYR A 255 6.34 -21.58 0.11
N ARG A 256 6.37 -21.73 -1.22
CA ARG A 256 7.60 -21.78 -2.01
C ARG A 256 7.74 -20.49 -2.82
N PHE A 257 8.92 -19.91 -2.78
CA PHE A 257 9.31 -18.79 -3.65
C PHE A 257 10.61 -19.13 -4.38
N ASP A 258 10.52 -19.23 -5.70
CA ASP A 258 11.67 -19.36 -6.58
C ASP A 258 12.19 -17.97 -6.94
N CYS A 259 13.47 -17.72 -6.68
CA CYS A 259 14.11 -16.42 -6.83
C CYS A 259 15.42 -16.57 -7.63
N ALA A 260 15.72 -15.56 -8.45
CA ALA A 260 17.02 -15.40 -9.09
C ALA A 260 17.73 -14.18 -8.51
N LEU A 261 19.03 -14.29 -8.26
CA LEU A 261 19.84 -13.17 -7.81
C LEU A 261 19.87 -12.06 -8.89
N PRO A 262 19.51 -10.81 -8.55
CA PRO A 262 19.53 -9.67 -9.45
C PRO A 262 20.97 -9.12 -9.52
N MET A 263 21.81 -9.73 -10.34
CA MET A 263 23.17 -9.23 -10.62
C MET A 263 23.26 -8.88 -12.10
N PHE A 264 23.14 -7.60 -12.43
CA PHE A 264 23.10 -7.08 -13.81
C PHE A 264 24.38 -6.37 -14.24
N GLY A 265 25.35 -6.22 -13.33
CA GLY A 265 26.60 -5.51 -13.55
C GLY A 265 26.46 -3.99 -13.50
N CYS A 266 25.48 -3.47 -12.76
CA CYS A 266 25.24 -2.03 -12.61
C CYS A 266 25.36 -1.57 -11.15
N ASP A 267 25.41 -0.26 -10.93
CA ASP A 267 25.52 0.35 -9.59
C ASP A 267 24.35 -0.04 -8.68
N GLN A 268 23.19 -0.35 -9.27
CA GLN A 268 22.01 -0.75 -8.52
C GLN A 268 22.14 -2.14 -7.85
N ASP A 269 23.01 -3.01 -8.38
CA ASP A 269 23.20 -4.38 -7.87
C ASP A 269 23.61 -4.41 -6.39
N VAL A 270 24.39 -3.41 -5.95
CA VAL A 270 24.92 -3.36 -4.58
C VAL A 270 23.78 -3.29 -3.56
N LEU A 271 22.84 -2.36 -3.76
CA LEU A 271 21.69 -2.22 -2.87
C LEU A 271 20.70 -3.38 -3.03
N ALA A 272 20.46 -3.82 -4.26
CA ALA A 272 19.58 -4.95 -4.54
C ALA A 272 20.03 -6.23 -3.84
N TYR A 273 21.33 -6.54 -3.88
CA TYR A 273 21.90 -7.70 -3.19
C TYR A 273 21.79 -7.58 -1.66
N GLN A 274 21.94 -6.37 -1.11
CA GLN A 274 21.75 -6.10 0.32
C GLN A 274 20.30 -6.33 0.76
N LEU A 275 19.33 -5.78 0.01
CA LEU A 275 17.90 -5.97 0.25
C LEU A 275 17.53 -7.46 0.17
N LEU A 276 17.95 -8.14 -0.90
CA LEU A 276 17.72 -9.57 -1.09
C LEU A 276 18.30 -10.39 0.07
N SER A 277 19.52 -10.07 0.52
CA SER A 277 20.17 -10.77 1.64
C SER A 277 19.40 -10.60 2.94
N VAL A 278 18.73 -9.47 3.16
CA VAL A 278 17.88 -9.29 4.35
C VAL A 278 16.64 -10.18 4.27
N GLY A 279 15.98 -10.23 3.11
CA GLY A 279 14.79 -11.07 2.90
C GLY A 279 15.09 -12.58 2.95
N SER A 280 16.17 -13.01 2.29
CA SER A 280 16.55 -14.44 2.19
C SER A 280 16.93 -15.06 3.53
N LEU A 281 17.33 -14.24 4.50
CA LEU A 281 17.66 -14.71 5.85
C LEU A 281 16.45 -14.85 6.76
N ARG A 282 15.26 -14.42 6.34
CA ARG A 282 14.01 -14.48 7.12
C ARG A 282 13.16 -15.71 6.75
N SER A 283 12.48 -15.63 5.61
CA SER A 283 11.54 -16.65 5.11
C SER A 283 11.27 -16.44 3.62
N ALA A 284 10.71 -17.43 2.93
CA ALA A 284 10.29 -17.32 1.54
C ALA A 284 9.21 -16.23 1.35
N ARG A 285 8.25 -16.12 2.27
CA ARG A 285 7.22 -15.06 2.21
C ARG A 285 7.82 -13.67 2.35
N MET A 286 8.73 -13.49 3.31
CA MET A 286 9.46 -12.24 3.49
C MET A 286 10.28 -11.89 2.24
N LEU A 287 11.00 -12.88 1.69
CA LEU A 287 11.78 -12.68 0.48
C LEU A 287 10.88 -12.22 -0.69
N ASN A 288 9.71 -12.84 -0.92
CA ASN A 288 8.78 -12.40 -1.96
C ASN A 288 8.38 -10.93 -1.81
N THR A 289 8.06 -10.49 -0.58
CA THR A 289 7.69 -9.10 -0.31
C THR A 289 8.88 -8.15 -0.52
N VAL A 290 10.06 -8.48 0.02
CA VAL A 290 11.27 -7.66 -0.13
C VAL A 290 11.73 -7.58 -1.59
N MET A 291 11.44 -8.60 -2.40
CA MET A 291 11.72 -8.57 -3.83
C MET A 291 10.97 -7.45 -4.56
N CYS A 292 9.79 -7.00 -4.09
CA CYS A 292 9.14 -5.82 -4.66
C CYS A 292 10.03 -4.56 -4.57
N ALA A 293 10.74 -4.37 -3.44
CA ALA A 293 11.66 -3.24 -3.25
C ALA A 293 12.92 -3.36 -4.13
N VAL A 294 13.42 -4.58 -4.32
CA VAL A 294 14.52 -4.88 -5.25
C VAL A 294 14.11 -4.58 -6.70
N GLU A 295 12.93 -5.04 -7.10
CA GLU A 295 12.33 -4.81 -8.42
C GLU A 295 12.16 -3.31 -8.67
N LEU A 296 11.59 -2.58 -7.71
CA LEU A 296 11.42 -1.12 -7.78
C LEU A 296 12.70 -0.40 -8.17
N TYR A 297 13.81 -0.67 -7.47
CA TYR A 297 15.04 0.09 -7.66
C TYR A 297 15.66 -0.13 -9.04
N HIS A 298 15.75 -1.40 -9.48
CA HIS A 298 16.29 -1.73 -10.81
C HIS A 298 15.40 -1.24 -11.94
N ILE A 299 14.07 -1.44 -11.82
CA ILE A 299 13.12 -1.03 -12.84
C ILE A 299 13.10 0.50 -12.94
N ALA A 300 13.08 1.23 -11.82
CA ALA A 300 13.07 2.69 -11.83
C ALA A 300 14.31 3.25 -12.55
N ALA A 301 15.50 2.71 -12.25
CA ALA A 301 16.72 3.10 -12.95
C ALA A 301 16.60 2.94 -14.47
N LYS A 302 16.04 1.81 -14.93
CA LYS A 302 15.86 1.53 -16.35
C LYS A 302 14.78 2.40 -16.99
N LEU A 303 13.65 2.61 -16.32
CA LEU A 303 12.57 3.46 -16.81
C LEU A 303 13.01 4.92 -16.95
N LEU A 304 13.82 5.44 -16.02
CA LEU A 304 14.39 6.78 -16.13
C LEU A 304 15.32 6.90 -17.35
N GLU A 305 16.20 5.92 -17.56
CA GLU A 305 17.06 5.86 -18.76
C GLU A 305 16.21 5.88 -20.06
N MET A 306 15.19 5.03 -20.13
CA MET A 306 14.30 4.92 -21.29
C MET A 306 13.51 6.21 -21.52
N ARG A 307 12.97 6.81 -20.44
CA ARG A 307 12.23 8.07 -20.49
C ARG A 307 13.11 9.19 -21.02
N ASP A 308 14.30 9.34 -20.47
CA ASP A 308 15.22 10.41 -20.85
C ASP A 308 15.62 10.28 -22.33
N ALA A 309 15.90 9.06 -22.79
CA ALA A 309 16.16 8.78 -24.21
C ALA A 309 14.95 9.13 -25.10
N THR A 310 13.74 8.77 -24.67
CA THR A 310 12.49 9.07 -25.39
C THR A 310 12.21 10.56 -25.47
N ILE A 311 12.44 11.31 -24.38
CA ILE A 311 12.30 12.76 -24.33
C ILE A 311 13.33 13.46 -25.22
N ALA A 312 14.58 12.97 -25.22
CA ALA A 312 15.66 13.56 -26.01
C ALA A 312 15.49 13.33 -27.52
N THR A 313 15.02 12.14 -27.91
CA THR A 313 14.95 11.72 -29.32
C THR A 313 13.57 11.89 -29.96
N GLY A 314 12.49 11.90 -29.17
CA GLY A 314 11.11 11.81 -29.66
C GLY A 314 10.72 10.43 -30.22
N ILE A 315 11.56 9.42 -29.99
CA ILE A 315 11.34 8.04 -30.43
C ILE A 315 11.00 7.20 -29.20
N ASP A 316 9.90 6.42 -29.30
CA ASP A 316 9.49 5.51 -28.23
C ASP A 316 10.62 4.51 -27.93
N SER A 317 10.93 4.30 -26.66
CA SER A 317 11.90 3.26 -26.23
C SER A 317 11.14 2.01 -25.77
N CYS A 318 11.69 0.83 -26.05
CA CYS A 318 11.09 -0.45 -25.69
C CYS A 318 12.14 -1.44 -25.18
N VAL A 319 11.91 -2.04 -24.01
CA VAL A 319 12.76 -3.09 -23.41
C VAL A 319 11.88 -4.08 -22.66
N GLY A 320 11.93 -5.37 -23.02
CA GLY A 320 11.33 -6.47 -22.25
C GLY A 320 9.85 -6.34 -21.89
N GLY A 321 9.06 -5.59 -22.67
CA GLY A 321 7.65 -5.31 -22.41
C GLY A 321 7.37 -3.98 -21.68
N LEU A 322 8.41 -3.19 -21.40
CA LEU A 322 8.31 -1.80 -20.99
C LEU A 322 8.39 -0.89 -22.21
N VAL A 323 7.53 0.12 -22.29
CA VAL A 323 7.55 1.14 -23.33
C VAL A 323 7.47 2.53 -22.73
N THR A 324 8.33 3.46 -23.17
CA THR A 324 8.19 4.89 -22.87
C THR A 324 7.81 5.65 -24.13
N SER A 325 6.84 6.57 -24.03
CA SER A 325 6.34 7.32 -25.20
C SER A 325 5.97 8.77 -24.87
N THR A 326 6.39 9.71 -25.71
CA THR A 326 5.89 11.09 -25.71
C THR A 326 4.69 11.27 -26.64
N ARG A 327 4.50 10.38 -27.63
CA ARG A 327 3.42 10.47 -28.63
C ARG A 327 2.07 10.06 -28.05
N ARG A 328 2.10 9.17 -27.05
CA ARG A 328 0.92 8.68 -26.32
C ARG A 328 0.55 9.55 -25.11
N ALA A 329 1.41 10.50 -24.75
CA ALA A 329 1.21 11.42 -23.62
C ALA A 329 0.27 12.59 -24.00
N VAL A 330 -0.93 12.27 -24.50
CA VAL A 330 -1.87 13.26 -25.06
C VAL A 330 -3.27 13.08 -24.47
N PHE A 331 -3.75 14.12 -23.80
CA PHE A 331 -5.13 14.22 -23.33
C PHE A 331 -6.01 15.04 -24.29
N PRO A 332 -7.31 14.71 -24.40
CA PRO A 332 -8.29 15.61 -24.98
C PRO A 332 -8.40 16.91 -24.16
N ARG A 333 -8.50 18.04 -24.86
CA ARG A 333 -8.81 19.33 -24.22
C ARG A 333 -10.28 19.40 -23.84
N MET A 334 -10.57 20.02 -22.70
CA MET A 334 -11.93 20.34 -22.26
C MET A 334 -12.06 21.78 -21.77
N ASN A 335 -13.29 22.28 -21.75
CA ASN A 335 -13.59 23.59 -21.18
C ASN A 335 -13.71 23.49 -19.65
N LEU A 336 -12.95 24.31 -18.93
CA LEU A 336 -12.96 24.38 -17.46
C LEU A 336 -13.75 25.60 -16.97
N ARG A 337 -14.33 25.50 -15.77
CA ARG A 337 -14.99 26.59 -15.02
C ARG A 337 -13.98 27.45 -14.26
N GLY A 338 -12.98 27.98 -14.96
CA GLY A 338 -11.89 28.79 -14.40
C GLY A 338 -10.54 28.05 -14.36
N PRO A 339 -9.50 28.65 -13.75
CA PRO A 339 -8.17 28.07 -13.68
C PRO A 339 -8.16 26.83 -12.78
N LEU A 340 -7.23 25.91 -13.04
CA LEU A 340 -7.01 24.75 -12.16
C LEU A 340 -6.47 25.23 -10.80
N PRO A 341 -6.88 24.61 -9.69
CA PRO A 341 -6.27 24.88 -8.40
C PRO A 341 -4.77 24.48 -8.45
N PRO A 342 -3.88 25.12 -7.69
CA PRO A 342 -2.52 24.59 -7.55
C PRO A 342 -2.53 23.29 -6.73
N LYS A 343 -1.74 22.29 -7.14
CA LYS A 343 -1.35 21.19 -6.23
C LYS A 343 -0.56 21.79 -5.08
N LEU A 344 -0.86 21.37 -3.85
CA LEU A 344 -0.12 21.84 -2.68
C LEU A 344 1.02 20.87 -2.34
N SER A 345 1.94 21.35 -1.51
CA SER A 345 2.95 20.58 -0.81
C SER A 345 2.44 19.27 -0.21
N GLY A 346 3.29 18.23 -0.20
CA GLY A 346 3.08 16.99 0.55
C GLY A 346 3.05 17.15 2.07
N PHE A 347 3.35 18.34 2.60
CA PHE A 347 3.23 18.72 4.01
C PHE A 347 2.23 19.86 4.24
N ALA A 348 1.29 20.08 3.32
CA ALA A 348 0.26 21.09 3.51
C ALA A 348 -0.49 20.88 4.85
N THR A 349 -0.63 21.95 5.63
CA THR A 349 -1.24 21.86 6.96
C THR A 349 -2.67 22.37 6.97
N CYS A 350 -3.56 21.67 7.68
CA CYS A 350 -4.88 22.17 8.01
C CYS A 350 -4.84 22.88 9.38
N PRO A 351 -4.94 24.22 9.44
CA PRO A 351 -4.86 24.96 10.69
C PRO A 351 -6.18 24.94 11.49
N SER A 352 -7.11 24.02 11.21
CA SER A 352 -8.43 24.03 11.84
C SER A 352 -8.38 23.64 13.32
N ALA A 353 -9.26 24.25 14.12
CA ALA A 353 -9.42 23.87 15.53
C ALA A 353 -9.87 22.41 15.69
N GLY A 354 -10.62 21.87 14.73
CA GLY A 354 -11.00 20.45 14.68
C GLY A 354 -9.78 19.54 14.59
N PHE A 355 -8.86 19.83 13.67
CA PHE A 355 -7.62 19.04 13.55
C PHE A 355 -6.73 19.15 14.80
N GLY A 356 -6.63 20.33 15.42
CA GLY A 356 -5.92 20.51 16.69
C GLY A 356 -6.45 19.60 17.80
N LYS A 357 -7.78 19.50 17.94
CA LYS A 357 -8.43 18.59 18.91
C LYS A 357 -8.16 17.11 18.61
N LEU A 358 -8.10 16.72 17.33
CA LEU A 358 -7.73 15.36 16.95
C LEU A 358 -6.30 15.02 17.36
N CYS A 359 -5.35 15.94 17.13
CA CYS A 359 -3.97 15.76 17.56
C CYS A 359 -3.87 15.58 19.09
N GLU A 360 -4.60 16.38 19.86
CA GLU A 360 -4.64 16.28 21.32
C GLU A 360 -5.25 14.95 21.78
N ARG A 361 -6.40 14.56 21.20
CA ARG A 361 -7.09 13.30 21.52
C ARG A 361 -6.22 12.07 21.26
N GLU A 362 -5.55 12.03 20.11
CA GLU A 362 -4.69 10.91 19.74
C GLU A 362 -3.27 11.01 20.34
N GLY A 363 -2.97 12.05 21.14
CA GLY A 363 -1.67 12.26 21.75
C GLY A 363 -0.53 12.42 20.73
N ALA A 364 -0.82 13.03 19.57
CA ALA A 364 0.14 13.23 18.50
C ALA A 364 1.20 14.28 18.89
N THR A 365 2.48 13.90 18.75
CA THR A 365 3.63 14.77 19.05
C THR A 365 4.59 14.86 17.87
N GLY A 366 5.42 15.91 17.87
CA GLY A 366 6.42 16.14 16.83
C GLY A 366 5.79 16.24 15.44
N ALA A 367 6.42 15.57 14.46
CA ALA A 367 5.98 15.50 13.07
C ALA A 367 4.53 15.01 12.88
N MET A 368 4.05 14.14 13.76
CA MET A 368 2.68 13.60 13.73
C MET A 368 1.62 14.71 13.87
N ARG A 369 1.98 15.93 14.28
CA ARG A 369 1.08 17.08 14.33
C ARG A 369 0.90 17.80 12.99
N ASN A 370 1.61 17.40 11.94
CA ASN A 370 1.35 17.84 10.58
C ASN A 370 0.19 17.03 9.99
N THR A 371 -0.76 17.69 9.31
CA THR A 371 -1.98 17.06 8.80
C THR A 371 -1.71 15.94 7.79
N SER A 372 -0.84 16.18 6.81
CA SER A 372 -0.47 15.17 5.81
C SER A 372 0.23 13.96 6.44
N VAL A 373 1.15 14.21 7.39
CA VAL A 373 1.83 13.15 8.15
C VAL A 373 0.83 12.36 8.99
N PHE A 374 -0.05 13.04 9.73
CA PHE A 374 -1.07 12.41 10.59
C PHE A 374 -2.03 11.53 9.78
N ALA A 375 -2.48 12.02 8.62
CA ALA A 375 -3.36 11.29 7.72
C ALA A 375 -2.66 10.04 7.15
N MET A 376 -1.43 10.19 6.66
CA MET A 376 -0.68 9.10 6.03
C MET A 376 -0.23 8.06 7.03
N SER A 377 0.21 8.47 8.21
CA SER A 377 0.75 7.54 9.19
C SER A 377 -0.35 7.01 10.11
N LEU A 378 -0.86 7.83 11.04
CA LEU A 378 -1.78 7.35 12.07
C LEU A 378 -3.12 6.89 11.49
N VAL A 379 -3.74 7.69 10.61
CA VAL A 379 -5.08 7.37 10.11
C VAL A 379 -5.06 6.14 9.21
N TYR A 380 -4.15 6.10 8.24
CA TYR A 380 -3.93 4.94 7.38
C TYR A 380 -3.70 3.67 8.21
N ASN A 381 -2.70 3.70 9.11
CA ASN A 381 -2.35 2.51 9.88
C ASN A 381 -3.48 2.07 10.81
N ARG A 382 -4.19 3.00 11.45
CA ARG A 382 -5.35 2.65 12.30
C ARG A 382 -6.47 1.98 11.52
N ALA A 383 -6.60 2.32 10.25
CA ALA A 383 -7.68 1.84 9.41
C ALA A 383 -7.31 0.53 8.69
N VAL A 384 -6.03 0.29 8.36
CA VAL A 384 -5.56 -1.01 7.83
C VAL A 384 -5.30 -2.04 8.94
N TYR A 385 -4.67 -1.62 10.04
CA TYR A 385 -4.12 -2.51 11.08
C TYR A 385 -4.87 -2.46 12.42
N GLY A 386 -5.90 -1.63 12.56
CA GLY A 386 -6.68 -1.55 13.80
C GLY A 386 -5.91 -0.83 14.91
N GLY A 387 -6.30 -0.99 16.18
CA GLY A 387 -5.90 -0.14 17.32
C GLY A 387 -4.40 -0.03 17.65
N SER A 388 -3.94 -0.44 18.84
CA SER A 388 -2.69 0.11 19.42
C SER A 388 -1.40 -0.25 18.65
N ILE A 389 -1.33 -1.43 18.03
CA ILE A 389 -0.14 -1.84 17.26
C ILE A 389 0.09 -0.97 16.02
N SER A 390 -0.99 -0.43 15.42
CA SER A 390 -0.89 0.53 14.32
C SER A 390 -0.13 1.79 14.71
N GLY A 391 -0.10 2.13 16.00
CA GLY A 391 0.71 3.21 16.51
C GLY A 391 2.20 2.99 16.26
N LEU A 392 2.71 1.75 16.29
CA LEU A 392 4.10 1.46 15.96
C LEU A 392 4.40 1.63 14.48
N TRP A 393 3.49 1.18 13.61
CA TRP A 393 3.58 1.37 12.16
C TRP A 393 3.53 2.86 11.80
N ALA A 394 2.59 3.60 12.41
CA ALA A 394 2.46 5.04 12.25
C ALA A 394 3.73 5.80 12.63
N LEU A 395 4.50 5.33 13.62
CA LEU A 395 5.79 5.93 13.93
C LEU A 395 6.77 5.80 12.75
N MET A 396 6.91 4.60 12.19
CA MET A 396 7.81 4.36 11.04
C MET A 396 7.32 5.08 9.78
N ASP A 397 6.02 5.02 9.50
CA ASP A 397 5.39 5.74 8.38
C ASP A 397 5.49 7.26 8.51
N SER A 398 5.46 7.81 9.72
CA SER A 398 5.79 9.23 9.89
C SER A 398 7.19 9.57 9.39
N GLY A 399 8.11 8.62 9.49
CA GLY A 399 9.48 8.74 8.98
C GLY A 399 9.56 8.76 7.46
N PHE A 400 8.74 7.97 6.75
CA PHE A 400 8.72 7.92 5.29
C PHE A 400 8.61 9.30 4.64
N MET A 401 7.66 10.12 5.13
CA MET A 401 7.39 11.44 4.54
C MET A 401 8.66 12.27 4.42
N PHE A 402 9.60 12.06 5.34
CA PHE A 402 10.85 12.78 5.38
C PHE A 402 11.94 12.16 4.52
N ASP A 403 12.08 10.84 4.49
CA ASP A 403 13.07 10.19 3.62
C ASP A 403 12.70 10.36 2.14
N TYR A 404 11.41 10.29 1.80
CA TYR A 404 10.97 10.48 0.42
C TYR A 404 10.98 11.95 -0.01
N SER A 405 10.57 12.86 0.88
CA SER A 405 10.37 14.28 0.51
C SER A 405 11.56 15.18 0.83
N ALA A 406 12.46 14.78 1.73
CA ALA A 406 13.54 15.61 2.26
C ALA A 406 14.91 14.91 2.40
N ALA A 407 15.04 13.63 2.02
CA ALA A 407 16.36 12.97 2.07
C ALA A 407 17.36 13.71 1.18
N GLY A 408 18.55 13.93 1.75
CA GLY A 408 19.64 14.69 1.13
C GLY A 408 19.74 16.14 1.60
N CYS A 409 18.64 16.78 2.03
CA CYS A 409 18.66 18.19 2.44
C CYS A 409 18.67 18.43 3.97
N ASN A 410 18.35 17.42 4.80
CA ASN A 410 18.34 17.55 6.27
C ASN A 410 18.83 16.29 7.02
N ALA A 411 20.03 16.34 7.61
CA ALA A 411 20.63 15.21 8.32
C ALA A 411 19.95 14.89 9.67
N ASP A 412 19.51 15.90 10.42
CA ASP A 412 18.84 15.71 11.71
C ASP A 412 17.53 14.93 11.56
N LEU A 413 16.83 15.20 10.46
CA LEU A 413 15.59 14.53 10.12
C LEU A 413 15.80 13.07 9.74
N GLY A 414 16.82 12.77 8.94
CA GLY A 414 17.22 11.39 8.61
C GLY A 414 17.54 10.57 9.87
N ASN A 415 18.18 11.19 10.87
CA ASN A 415 18.48 10.53 12.15
C ASN A 415 17.21 10.17 12.93
N ARG A 416 16.20 11.04 12.95
CA ARG A 416 14.93 10.77 13.64
C ARG A 416 14.18 9.57 13.05
N ILE A 417 14.27 9.39 11.74
CA ILE A 417 13.67 8.24 11.05
C ILE A 417 14.37 6.96 11.51
N GLN A 418 15.71 6.95 11.46
CA GLN A 418 16.51 5.82 11.92
C GLN A 418 16.27 5.49 13.41
N GLU A 419 16.18 6.50 14.27
CA GLU A 419 15.84 6.35 15.69
C GLU A 419 14.46 5.72 15.86
N THR A 420 13.49 6.06 15.01
CA THR A 420 12.14 5.50 15.07
C THR A 420 12.12 4.02 14.73
N PHE A 421 12.79 3.60 13.64
CA PHE A 421 12.98 2.18 13.31
C PHE A 421 13.74 1.43 14.42
N GLY A 422 14.80 2.05 14.95
CA GLY A 422 15.59 1.50 16.07
C GLY A 422 14.75 1.30 17.33
N ARG A 423 13.89 2.28 17.66
CA ARG A 423 12.97 2.23 18.80
C ARG A 423 11.98 1.09 18.66
N VAL A 424 11.31 0.96 17.51
CA VAL A 424 10.31 -0.11 17.28
C VAL A 424 10.96 -1.49 17.30
N LYS A 425 12.12 -1.68 16.64
CA LYS A 425 12.86 -2.94 16.71
C LYS A 425 13.32 -3.29 18.13
N GLY A 426 13.75 -2.28 18.90
CA GLY A 426 14.25 -2.48 20.26
C GLY A 426 13.17 -2.86 21.26
N LEU A 427 11.90 -2.86 20.87
CA LEU A 427 10.80 -3.30 21.74
C LEU A 427 10.84 -4.82 21.90
N ASP A 428 11.11 -5.26 23.12
CA ASP A 428 10.78 -6.61 23.56
C ASP A 428 9.35 -6.61 24.07
N THR A 429 8.46 -7.29 23.36
CA THR A 429 7.06 -7.36 23.75
C THR A 429 6.78 -8.38 24.86
N GLY A 430 7.78 -9.15 25.30
CA GLY A 430 7.59 -10.32 26.18
C GLY A 430 6.98 -11.53 25.46
N ASP A 431 6.22 -11.28 24.39
CA ASP A 431 5.67 -12.29 23.51
C ASP A 431 6.57 -12.45 22.26
N ALA A 432 7.25 -13.59 22.18
CA ALA A 432 8.20 -13.81 21.10
C ALA A 432 7.55 -13.98 19.71
N ALA A 433 6.28 -14.40 19.66
CA ALA A 433 5.50 -14.50 18.44
C ALA A 433 5.15 -13.10 17.89
N LEU A 434 4.74 -12.19 18.77
CA LEU A 434 4.53 -10.78 18.48
C LEU A 434 5.86 -10.12 18.06
N ASN A 435 6.96 -10.41 18.74
CA ASN A 435 8.30 -9.92 18.36
C ASN A 435 8.68 -10.38 16.93
N ALA A 436 8.34 -11.61 16.53
CA ALA A 436 8.61 -12.10 15.18
C ALA A 436 7.84 -11.29 14.11
N HIS A 437 6.54 -11.09 14.30
CA HIS A 437 5.71 -10.28 13.40
C HIS A 437 6.18 -8.80 13.36
N VAL A 438 6.48 -8.21 14.52
CA VAL A 438 7.04 -6.85 14.60
C VAL A 438 8.36 -6.78 13.84
N GLY A 439 9.23 -7.75 14.04
CA GLY A 439 10.47 -7.86 13.29
C GLY A 439 10.22 -7.92 11.79
N ASP A 440 9.26 -8.72 11.33
CA ASP A 440 8.94 -8.88 9.90
C ASP A 440 8.51 -7.55 9.28
N ILE A 441 7.53 -6.86 9.86
CA ILE A 441 7.02 -5.58 9.33
C ILE A 441 8.11 -4.50 9.35
N VAL A 442 8.91 -4.41 10.42
CA VAL A 442 10.05 -3.48 10.48
C VAL A 442 11.06 -3.78 9.36
N THR A 443 11.32 -5.06 9.09
CA THR A 443 12.20 -5.46 7.97
C THR A 443 11.61 -5.06 6.61
N VAL A 444 10.33 -5.33 6.36
CA VAL A 444 9.66 -4.96 5.10
C VAL A 444 9.73 -3.46 4.88
N LEU A 445 9.28 -2.66 5.86
CA LEU A 445 9.28 -1.21 5.76
C LEU A 445 10.70 -0.66 5.57
N ALA A 446 11.69 -1.20 6.29
CA ALA A 446 13.08 -0.78 6.13
C ALA A 446 13.62 -1.03 4.72
N CYS A 447 13.34 -2.20 4.15
CA CYS A 447 13.74 -2.54 2.78
C CYS A 447 13.05 -1.63 1.76
N ASP A 448 11.73 -1.48 1.87
CA ASP A 448 10.90 -0.69 0.97
C ASP A 448 11.33 0.78 0.94
N TYR A 449 11.53 1.36 2.13
CA TYR A 449 11.94 2.77 2.26
C TYR A 449 13.37 3.00 1.78
N SER A 450 14.26 2.04 2.01
CA SER A 450 15.64 2.12 1.48
C SER A 450 15.63 2.12 -0.05
N ALA A 451 14.78 1.30 -0.68
CA ALA A 451 14.64 1.26 -2.13
C ALA A 451 14.00 2.54 -2.69
N LEU A 452 12.94 3.04 -2.05
CA LEU A 452 12.30 4.29 -2.45
C LEU A 452 13.20 5.50 -2.31
N ARG A 453 13.97 5.58 -1.23
CA ARG A 453 14.96 6.64 -1.07
C ARG A 453 16.02 6.57 -2.16
N ALA A 454 16.51 5.38 -2.49
CA ALA A 454 17.48 5.22 -3.57
C ALA A 454 16.88 5.57 -4.95
N LYS A 455 15.61 5.18 -5.21
CA LYS A 455 14.86 5.63 -6.39
C LYS A 455 14.75 7.15 -6.43
N ALA A 456 14.45 7.79 -5.30
CA ALA A 456 14.32 9.23 -5.23
C ALA A 456 15.61 9.94 -5.63
N GLU A 457 16.74 9.46 -5.12
CA GLU A 457 18.07 9.95 -5.47
C GLU A 457 18.36 9.77 -6.98
N LEU A 458 17.98 8.63 -7.58
CA LEU A 458 18.13 8.42 -9.04
C LEU A 458 17.33 9.42 -9.88
N GLU A 459 16.17 9.85 -9.40
CA GLU A 459 15.35 10.84 -10.10
C GLU A 459 15.96 12.24 -10.01
N ASP A 460 16.58 12.57 -8.89
CA ASP A 460 17.17 13.90 -8.65
C ASP A 460 18.47 14.12 -9.41
N GLU A 461 19.25 13.05 -9.62
CA GLU A 461 20.48 13.09 -10.40
C GLU A 461 20.23 13.38 -11.89
N ARG A 462 18.97 13.38 -12.35
CA ARG A 462 18.62 13.64 -13.76
C ARG A 462 18.47 15.13 -14.04
N GLU A 463 19.24 15.63 -15.00
CA GLU A 463 19.19 17.03 -15.46
C GLU A 463 18.13 17.30 -16.55
N VAL A 464 17.39 16.28 -17.01
CA VAL A 464 16.47 16.42 -18.15
C VAL A 464 15.27 17.29 -17.77
N LYS A 465 15.06 18.38 -18.53
CA LYS A 465 13.87 19.23 -18.35
C LYS A 465 12.61 18.40 -18.58
N SER A 466 11.83 18.29 -17.50
CA SER A 466 10.48 17.71 -17.44
C SER A 466 9.63 18.01 -18.69
N LYS A 467 9.08 16.95 -19.30
CA LYS A 467 8.18 17.01 -20.47
C LYS A 467 7.18 15.86 -20.45
N PRO A 468 6.04 16.00 -21.16
CA PRO A 468 5.05 14.93 -21.27
C PRO A 468 5.63 13.61 -21.77
N CYS A 469 5.50 12.57 -20.95
CA CYS A 469 5.92 11.20 -21.26
C CYS A 469 5.07 10.21 -20.46
N VAL A 470 4.85 9.01 -20.99
CA VAL A 470 4.17 7.91 -20.30
C VAL A 470 4.99 6.64 -20.33
N VAL A 471 4.77 5.78 -19.34
CA VAL A 471 5.30 4.41 -19.27
C VAL A 471 4.17 3.41 -19.46
N LEU A 472 4.38 2.40 -20.29
CA LEU A 472 3.47 1.28 -20.53
C LEU A 472 4.15 -0.04 -20.19
N TRP A 473 3.37 -0.97 -19.63
CA TRP A 473 3.83 -2.31 -19.26
C TRP A 473 2.96 -3.38 -19.89
N ASP A 474 3.59 -4.40 -20.48
CA ASP A 474 2.89 -5.59 -20.99
C ASP A 474 2.57 -6.60 -19.87
N ASP A 475 3.37 -6.62 -18.80
CA ASP A 475 3.22 -7.52 -17.66
C ASP A 475 2.57 -6.79 -16.47
N LEU A 476 1.26 -7.00 -16.30
CA LEU A 476 0.48 -6.35 -15.24
C LEU A 476 0.86 -6.83 -13.83
N ALA A 477 1.36 -8.06 -13.68
CA ALA A 477 1.78 -8.56 -12.36
C ALA A 477 3.07 -7.86 -11.94
N ALA A 478 4.02 -7.70 -12.87
CA ALA A 478 5.24 -6.93 -12.64
C ALA A 478 4.93 -5.46 -12.31
N LEU A 479 4.00 -4.83 -13.05
CA LEU A 479 3.53 -3.48 -12.75
C LEU A 479 2.93 -3.37 -11.35
N ALA A 480 2.04 -4.29 -10.99
CA ALA A 480 1.39 -4.29 -9.68
C ALA A 480 2.40 -4.43 -8.53
N ARG A 481 3.42 -5.28 -8.71
CA ARG A 481 4.50 -5.47 -7.73
C ARG A 481 5.43 -4.25 -7.64
N TYR A 482 5.76 -3.62 -8.77
CA TYR A 482 6.47 -2.36 -8.78
C TYR A 482 5.72 -1.29 -7.97
N LYS A 483 4.39 -1.23 -8.14
CA LYS A 483 3.54 -0.29 -7.41
C LYS A 483 3.37 -0.60 -5.94
N LEU A 484 3.40 -1.86 -5.54
CA LEU A 484 3.41 -2.21 -4.12
C LEU A 484 4.55 -1.51 -3.39
N ALA A 485 5.76 -1.55 -3.95
CA ALA A 485 6.90 -0.88 -3.33
C ALA A 485 6.83 0.64 -3.52
N ASP A 486 6.51 1.12 -4.73
CA ASP A 486 6.43 2.55 -5.02
C ASP A 486 5.41 3.29 -4.14
N ALA A 487 4.30 2.63 -3.81
CA ALA A 487 3.22 3.17 -2.98
C ALA A 487 3.32 2.78 -1.49
N LEU A 488 4.44 2.16 -1.05
CA LEU A 488 4.68 1.71 0.33
C LEU A 488 3.78 0.58 0.85
N PHE A 489 3.15 -0.17 -0.02
CA PHE A 489 2.22 -1.23 0.35
C PHE A 489 2.87 -2.61 0.46
N CYS A 490 4.21 -2.73 0.47
CA CYS A 490 4.87 -4.02 0.70
C CYS A 490 4.48 -4.66 2.04
N HIS A 491 4.35 -3.88 3.11
CA HIS A 491 3.93 -4.38 4.42
C HIS A 491 2.45 -4.81 4.44
N VAL A 492 1.60 -4.14 3.67
CA VAL A 492 0.21 -4.59 3.42
C VAL A 492 0.21 -5.91 2.66
N TRP A 493 1.05 -6.03 1.64
CA TRP A 493 1.18 -7.24 0.84
C TRP A 493 1.61 -8.45 1.68
N TYR A 494 2.54 -8.24 2.62
CA TYR A 494 2.95 -9.29 3.57
C TYR A 494 1.77 -9.85 4.37
N ASP A 495 0.89 -8.98 4.86
CA ASP A 495 -0.27 -9.36 5.70
C ASP A 495 -1.52 -9.79 4.90
N SER A 496 -1.46 -9.64 3.58
CA SER A 496 -2.51 -10.04 2.63
C SER A 496 -2.42 -11.53 2.28
N PRO A 497 -3.48 -12.12 1.70
CA PRO A 497 -3.47 -13.49 1.18
C PRO A 497 -2.31 -13.84 0.25
N GLY A 498 -1.85 -12.90 -0.57
CA GLY A 498 -0.81 -13.15 -1.58
C GLY A 498 -1.36 -13.67 -2.92
N ASP A 499 -2.68 -13.61 -3.11
CA ASP A 499 -3.37 -14.03 -4.33
C ASP A 499 -3.51 -12.90 -5.37
N GLU A 500 -3.91 -13.26 -6.59
CA GLU A 500 -4.07 -12.29 -7.69
C GLU A 500 -5.09 -11.19 -7.33
N ALA A 501 -6.17 -11.50 -6.61
CA ALA A 501 -7.17 -10.52 -6.24
C ALA A 501 -6.62 -9.46 -5.28
N SER A 502 -5.81 -9.89 -4.30
CA SER A 502 -5.10 -8.98 -3.40
C SER A 502 -4.11 -8.11 -4.17
N LEU A 503 -3.36 -8.69 -5.14
CA LEU A 503 -2.44 -7.93 -5.98
C LEU A 503 -3.16 -6.93 -6.89
N ALA A 504 -4.31 -7.31 -7.46
CA ALA A 504 -5.15 -6.41 -8.24
C ALA A 504 -5.69 -5.27 -7.39
N ALA A 505 -6.09 -5.54 -6.15
CA ALA A 505 -6.54 -4.52 -5.22
C ALA A 505 -5.40 -3.55 -4.87
N VAL A 506 -4.37 -4.01 -4.17
CA VAL A 506 -3.38 -3.08 -3.61
C VAL A 506 -2.31 -2.64 -4.62
N GLY A 507 -2.00 -3.47 -5.62
CA GLY A 507 -0.99 -3.16 -6.63
C GLY A 507 -1.54 -2.36 -7.83
N LEU A 508 -2.77 -2.63 -8.29
CA LEU A 508 -3.36 -1.92 -9.44
C LEU A 508 -4.50 -0.97 -9.06
N ALA A 509 -5.33 -1.26 -8.05
CA ALA A 509 -6.34 -0.30 -7.61
C ALA A 509 -5.72 0.87 -6.80
N ALA A 510 -4.41 0.84 -6.55
CA ALA A 510 -3.61 2.03 -6.24
C ALA A 510 -3.73 3.12 -7.32
N SER A 511 -4.19 2.79 -8.54
CA SER A 511 -4.60 3.77 -9.55
C SER A 511 -5.67 4.74 -9.07
N ILE A 512 -6.35 4.48 -7.96
CA ILE A 512 -7.24 5.44 -7.32
C ILE A 512 -6.56 6.79 -7.05
N HIS A 513 -5.26 6.75 -6.70
CA HIS A 513 -4.39 7.92 -6.54
C HIS A 513 -3.91 8.42 -7.91
N ASP A 514 -3.28 7.55 -8.69
CA ASP A 514 -2.65 7.90 -9.97
C ASP A 514 -3.65 8.47 -10.99
N LEU A 515 -4.93 8.09 -10.92
CA LEU A 515 -5.98 8.57 -11.82
C LEU A 515 -6.36 10.03 -11.53
N ILE A 516 -6.35 10.44 -10.26
CA ILE A 516 -6.59 11.82 -9.87
C ILE A 516 -5.36 12.68 -10.17
N ASP A 517 -4.18 12.11 -10.11
CA ASP A 517 -2.92 12.82 -10.33
C ASP A 517 -2.36 12.68 -11.77
N ILE A 518 -3.11 12.01 -12.65
CA ILE A 518 -2.63 11.64 -14.00
C ILE A 518 -2.16 12.82 -14.86
N GLY A 519 -2.82 13.98 -14.78
CA GLY A 519 -2.45 15.12 -15.61
C GLY A 519 -1.07 15.67 -15.26
N PRO A 520 -0.81 16.03 -13.99
CA PRO A 520 0.50 16.48 -13.53
C PRO A 520 1.59 15.42 -13.73
N ASP A 521 1.30 14.16 -13.45
CA ASP A 521 2.26 13.06 -13.56
C ASP A 521 2.70 12.87 -15.01
N VAL A 522 1.74 12.86 -15.94
CA VAL A 522 2.06 12.84 -17.37
C VAL A 522 2.79 14.10 -17.77
N ALA A 523 2.38 15.29 -17.29
CA ALA A 523 3.02 16.55 -17.64
C ALA A 523 4.50 16.59 -17.28
N CYS A 524 4.88 15.94 -16.16
CA CYS A 524 6.25 15.86 -15.72
C CYS A 524 7.05 14.66 -16.23
N GLY A 525 6.38 13.72 -16.91
CA GLY A 525 7.01 12.47 -17.35
C GLY A 525 7.35 11.57 -16.15
N GLU A 526 6.46 11.51 -15.17
CA GLU A 526 6.54 10.58 -14.05
C GLU A 526 6.55 9.13 -14.59
N ILE A 527 7.47 8.31 -14.08
CA ILE A 527 7.66 6.93 -14.56
C ILE A 527 6.74 5.92 -13.86
N SER A 528 6.05 6.36 -12.80
CA SER A 528 5.36 5.47 -11.87
C SER A 528 3.83 5.51 -11.98
N ASN A 529 3.27 6.41 -12.80
CA ASN A 529 1.82 6.47 -12.98
C ASN A 529 1.35 5.28 -13.82
N ILE A 530 0.44 4.47 -13.27
CA ILE A 530 0.02 3.22 -13.91
C ILE A 530 -1.09 3.37 -14.92
N VAL A 531 -1.84 4.47 -14.88
CA VAL A 531 -3.05 4.63 -15.70
C VAL A 531 -2.77 4.53 -17.19
N PRO A 532 -1.68 5.08 -17.75
CA PRO A 532 -1.34 4.85 -19.16
C PRO A 532 -1.27 3.37 -19.53
N THR A 533 -0.76 2.50 -18.64
CA THR A 533 -0.76 1.06 -18.89
C THR A 533 -2.19 0.50 -18.90
N LEU A 534 -3.00 0.86 -17.91
CA LEU A 534 -4.38 0.36 -17.80
C LEU A 534 -5.25 0.77 -19.00
N THR A 535 -4.96 1.91 -19.62
CA THR A 535 -5.62 2.36 -20.85
C THR A 535 -4.99 1.86 -22.16
N GLY A 536 -3.92 1.04 -22.10
CA GLY A 536 -3.20 0.60 -23.29
C GLY A 536 -2.42 1.72 -24.00
N GLY A 537 -2.18 2.84 -23.32
CA GLY A 537 -1.52 4.03 -23.83
C GLY A 537 -2.42 5.00 -24.58
N ASP A 538 -3.74 4.77 -24.62
CA ASP A 538 -4.71 5.72 -25.14
C ASP A 538 -5.33 6.49 -23.97
N LEU A 539 -5.02 7.79 -23.87
CA LEU A 539 -5.47 8.66 -22.77
C LEU A 539 -6.76 9.44 -23.12
N SER A 540 -7.56 8.92 -24.06
CA SER A 540 -8.91 9.43 -24.32
C SER A 540 -9.82 9.28 -23.11
N PHE A 541 -10.82 10.17 -23.00
CA PHE A 541 -11.80 10.10 -21.91
C PHE A 541 -12.57 8.78 -21.89
N GLU A 542 -12.79 8.14 -23.04
CA GLU A 542 -13.44 6.84 -23.13
C GLU A 542 -12.59 5.75 -22.47
N ARG A 543 -11.29 5.68 -22.79
CA ARG A 543 -10.39 4.67 -22.19
C ARG A 543 -10.17 4.90 -20.70
N LEU A 544 -9.97 6.15 -20.29
CA LEU A 544 -9.88 6.53 -18.89
C LEU A 544 -11.18 6.17 -18.14
N ARG A 545 -12.33 6.30 -18.80
CA ARG A 545 -13.62 5.94 -18.24
C ARG A 545 -13.76 4.43 -18.05
N CYS A 546 -13.26 3.59 -18.95
CA CYS A 546 -13.22 2.14 -18.72
C CYS A 546 -12.40 1.80 -17.47
N VAL A 547 -11.18 2.34 -17.34
CA VAL A 547 -10.35 2.12 -16.14
C VAL A 547 -11.09 2.54 -14.86
N TYR A 548 -11.76 3.70 -14.89
CA TYR A 548 -12.62 4.15 -13.79
C TYR A 548 -13.74 3.15 -13.45
N ILE A 549 -14.41 2.58 -14.45
CA ILE A 549 -15.48 1.59 -14.25
C ILE A 549 -14.94 0.30 -13.64
N GLY A 550 -13.82 -0.22 -14.15
CA GLY A 550 -13.12 -1.38 -13.58
C GLY A 550 -12.71 -1.16 -12.12
N LEU A 551 -12.25 0.05 -11.78
CA LEU A 551 -11.93 0.43 -10.41
C LEU A 551 -13.18 0.39 -9.51
N VAL A 552 -14.27 1.05 -9.92
CA VAL A 552 -15.52 1.05 -9.14
C VAL A 552 -16.03 -0.37 -8.91
N ALA A 553 -15.97 -1.24 -9.93
CA ALA A 553 -16.40 -2.63 -9.81
C ALA A 553 -15.53 -3.43 -8.82
N THR A 554 -14.22 -3.18 -8.84
CA THR A 554 -13.26 -3.77 -7.90
C THR A 554 -13.54 -3.31 -6.46
N LEU A 555 -13.74 -2.01 -6.25
CA LEU A 555 -14.09 -1.45 -4.93
C LEU A 555 -15.42 -2.00 -4.41
N GLU A 556 -16.45 -2.10 -5.25
CA GLU A 556 -17.76 -2.66 -4.88
C GLU A 556 -17.63 -4.14 -4.48
N TRP A 557 -16.83 -4.93 -5.22
CA TRP A 557 -16.61 -6.33 -4.86
C TRP A 557 -15.96 -6.50 -3.48
N PHE A 558 -14.91 -5.72 -3.19
CA PHE A 558 -14.27 -5.79 -1.87
C PHE A 558 -15.18 -5.30 -0.75
N ALA A 559 -15.89 -4.19 -0.94
CA ALA A 559 -16.85 -3.69 0.04
C ALA A 559 -17.90 -4.75 0.43
N ASP A 560 -18.37 -5.53 -0.55
CA ASP A 560 -19.41 -6.55 -0.34
C ASP A 560 -18.87 -7.90 0.16
N ARG A 561 -17.68 -8.32 -0.31
CA ARG A 561 -17.21 -9.71 -0.16
C ARG A 561 -16.04 -9.88 0.80
N ASP A 562 -15.15 -8.89 0.88
CA ASP A 562 -13.95 -8.96 1.71
C ASP A 562 -13.49 -7.57 2.20
N PRO A 563 -14.35 -6.83 2.93
CA PRO A 563 -14.13 -5.41 3.23
C PRO A 563 -13.00 -5.15 4.23
N PHE A 564 -12.44 -6.22 4.82
CA PHE A 564 -11.40 -6.18 5.85
C PHE A 564 -10.08 -6.81 5.39
N ASN A 565 -9.98 -7.20 4.12
CA ASN A 565 -8.70 -7.59 3.52
C ASN A 565 -7.71 -6.42 3.65
N PRO A 566 -6.48 -6.61 4.16
CA PRO A 566 -5.50 -5.52 4.28
C PRO A 566 -5.28 -4.79 2.95
N ALA A 567 -5.23 -5.51 1.82
CA ALA A 567 -5.13 -4.93 0.49
C ALA A 567 -6.31 -4.01 0.16
N ALA A 568 -7.53 -4.44 0.49
CA ALA A 568 -8.74 -3.65 0.28
C ALA A 568 -8.80 -2.42 1.20
N LEU A 569 -8.43 -2.59 2.48
CA LEU A 569 -8.37 -1.51 3.45
C LEU A 569 -7.33 -0.46 3.06
N ALA A 570 -6.18 -0.87 2.49
CA ALA A 570 -5.19 0.06 1.99
C ALA A 570 -5.79 0.98 0.92
N ILE A 571 -6.51 0.41 -0.07
CA ILE A 571 -7.14 1.20 -1.13
C ILE A 571 -8.30 2.08 -0.62
N LEU A 572 -9.13 1.55 0.30
CA LEU A 572 -10.16 2.36 0.96
C LEU A 572 -9.54 3.59 1.65
N ASN A 573 -8.43 3.40 2.35
CA ASN A 573 -7.79 4.50 3.07
C ASN A 573 -7.02 5.44 2.15
N THR A 574 -6.49 4.98 1.03
CA THR A 574 -5.95 5.88 -0.01
C THR A 574 -7.01 6.88 -0.47
N HIS A 575 -8.28 6.44 -0.64
CA HIS A 575 -9.39 7.34 -0.97
C HIS A 575 -9.63 8.43 0.08
N TRP A 576 -9.66 8.08 1.36
CA TRP A 576 -9.92 9.05 2.42
C TRP A 576 -8.70 9.92 2.72
N TRP A 577 -7.51 9.35 2.64
CA TRP A 577 -6.23 10.04 2.79
C TRP A 577 -6.07 11.15 1.76
N GLN A 578 -6.28 10.89 0.47
CA GLN A 578 -6.11 11.91 -0.57
C GLN A 578 -7.08 13.10 -0.40
N LEU A 579 -8.26 12.86 0.18
CA LEU A 579 -9.24 13.91 0.52
C LEU A 579 -8.79 14.74 1.73
N ALA A 580 -8.14 14.11 2.72
CA ALA A 580 -7.72 14.79 3.96
C ALA A 580 -6.26 15.31 3.96
N ASN A 581 -5.44 14.92 2.99
CA ASN A 581 -4.01 15.28 2.92
C ASN A 581 -3.76 16.74 2.48
N MET A 582 -4.79 17.46 2.01
CA MET A 582 -4.72 18.83 1.48
C MET A 582 -3.96 18.97 0.14
N ARG A 583 -3.00 18.09 -0.18
CA ARG A 583 -2.18 18.12 -1.41
C ARG A 583 -2.96 17.97 -2.72
N HIS A 584 -3.77 16.91 -2.85
CA HIS A 584 -4.37 16.50 -4.12
C HIS A 584 -5.56 17.37 -4.56
N ARG A 585 -6.12 18.15 -3.62
CA ARG A 585 -7.24 19.08 -3.87
C ARG A 585 -8.40 18.49 -4.70
N PRO A 586 -8.90 17.25 -4.43
CA PRO A 586 -9.86 16.62 -5.33
C PRO A 586 -11.17 17.39 -5.45
N VAL A 587 -11.67 17.98 -4.35
CA VAL A 587 -12.91 18.77 -4.35
C VAL A 587 -12.74 20.09 -5.12
N ALA A 588 -11.58 20.74 -5.00
CA ALA A 588 -11.28 21.90 -5.83
C ALA A 588 -11.22 21.53 -7.33
N LEU A 589 -10.66 20.37 -7.68
CA LEU A 589 -10.66 19.86 -9.06
C LEU A 589 -12.07 19.60 -9.58
N MET A 590 -12.94 18.94 -8.80
CA MET A 590 -14.35 18.72 -9.13
C MET A 590 -15.06 20.02 -9.49
N SER A 591 -14.75 21.11 -8.76
CA SER A 591 -15.34 22.43 -8.98
C SER A 591 -15.04 23.05 -10.36
N ARG A 592 -14.02 22.53 -11.08
CA ARG A 592 -13.60 23.04 -12.40
C ARG A 592 -14.36 22.38 -13.54
N VAL A 593 -15.08 21.30 -13.29
CA VAL A 593 -15.90 20.60 -14.29
C VAL A 593 -17.38 20.87 -14.00
N ALA A 594 -18.17 21.04 -15.05
CA ALA A 594 -19.61 21.14 -14.91
C ALA A 594 -20.19 19.82 -14.37
N PRO A 595 -21.08 19.86 -13.35
CA PRO A 595 -21.73 18.65 -12.89
C PRO A 595 -22.62 18.10 -14.01
N SER A 596 -22.66 16.78 -14.12
CA SER A 596 -23.50 16.05 -15.06
C SER A 596 -23.88 14.71 -14.47
N ALA A 597 -25.16 14.35 -14.58
CA ALA A 597 -25.65 13.03 -14.20
C ALA A 597 -25.00 11.91 -15.02
N ASP A 598 -24.54 12.18 -16.24
CA ASP A 598 -23.86 11.21 -17.10
C ASP A 598 -22.50 10.75 -16.52
N PHE A 599 -21.94 11.50 -15.57
CA PHE A 599 -20.73 11.11 -14.87
C PHE A 599 -21.00 10.05 -13.81
N ALA A 600 -22.23 9.92 -13.32
CA ALA A 600 -22.59 8.86 -12.40
C ALA A 600 -22.54 7.51 -13.11
N VAL A 601 -22.05 6.50 -12.41
CA VAL A 601 -21.91 5.14 -12.95
C VAL A 601 -22.03 4.09 -11.88
N SER A 602 -22.73 3.01 -12.22
CA SER A 602 -22.77 1.78 -11.46
C SER A 602 -22.42 0.62 -12.39
N PRO A 603 -21.22 0.01 -12.26
CA PRO A 603 -20.90 -1.20 -13.00
C PRO A 603 -21.81 -2.37 -12.58
N ASN A 604 -21.96 -3.33 -13.48
CA ASN A 604 -22.52 -4.62 -13.09
C ASN A 604 -21.61 -5.30 -12.06
N ARG A 605 -22.20 -5.93 -11.04
CA ARG A 605 -21.46 -6.60 -9.97
C ARG A 605 -20.61 -7.73 -10.52
N LEU A 606 -19.35 -7.79 -10.07
CA LEU A 606 -18.45 -8.88 -10.42
C LEU A 606 -18.93 -10.20 -9.78
N ALA A 607 -19.04 -11.24 -10.60
CA ALA A 607 -19.41 -12.58 -10.13
C ALA A 607 -18.23 -13.29 -9.44
N GLU A 608 -17.02 -13.07 -9.94
CA GLU A 608 -15.76 -13.63 -9.44
C GLU A 608 -14.90 -12.57 -8.74
N ALA A 609 -13.82 -12.99 -8.09
CA ALA A 609 -12.83 -12.07 -7.54
C ALA A 609 -12.21 -11.21 -8.66
N PRO A 610 -11.89 -9.94 -8.39
CA PRO A 610 -11.22 -9.08 -9.35
C PRO A 610 -9.86 -9.66 -9.72
N ARG A 611 -9.50 -9.54 -11.00
CA ARG A 611 -8.21 -9.93 -11.55
C ARG A 611 -7.45 -8.69 -12.00
N LEU A 612 -6.17 -8.81 -12.34
CA LEU A 612 -5.39 -7.66 -12.83
C LEU A 612 -6.05 -7.02 -14.06
N ARG A 613 -6.61 -7.86 -14.96
CA ARG A 613 -7.34 -7.41 -16.15
C ARG A 613 -8.66 -6.70 -15.87
N THR A 614 -9.26 -6.86 -14.70
CA THR A 614 -10.50 -6.16 -14.33
C THR A 614 -10.31 -4.63 -14.35
N LEU A 615 -9.09 -4.17 -14.15
CA LEU A 615 -8.73 -2.76 -14.07
C LEU A 615 -8.27 -2.16 -15.40
N THR A 616 -8.13 -2.96 -16.45
CA THR A 616 -7.74 -2.47 -17.78
C THR A 616 -8.95 -2.10 -18.61
N HIS A 617 -8.77 -1.26 -19.62
CA HIS A 617 -9.82 -0.90 -20.55
C HIS A 617 -10.47 -2.07 -21.32
N GLU A 618 -9.86 -3.27 -21.27
CA GLU A 618 -10.30 -4.47 -21.98
C GLU A 618 -11.32 -5.30 -21.19
N HIS A 619 -11.66 -4.90 -19.96
CA HIS A 619 -12.49 -5.68 -19.05
C HIS A 619 -13.92 -5.95 -19.58
N GLY A 620 -14.44 -5.16 -20.52
CA GLY A 620 -15.75 -5.35 -21.17
C GLY A 620 -16.95 -5.32 -20.22
N LEU A 621 -16.88 -4.56 -19.13
CA LEU A 621 -17.93 -4.51 -18.09
C LEU A 621 -19.00 -3.53 -18.55
N GLU A 622 -20.25 -3.98 -18.48
CA GLU A 622 -21.40 -3.11 -18.63
C GLU A 622 -21.62 -2.24 -17.38
N SER A 623 -22.20 -1.06 -17.58
CA SER A 623 -22.50 -0.14 -16.49
C SER A 623 -23.74 0.69 -16.78
N THR A 624 -24.50 0.98 -15.73
CA THR A 624 -25.60 1.96 -15.77
C THR A 624 -25.06 3.35 -15.49
N THR A 625 -25.56 4.38 -16.16
CA THR A 625 -25.18 5.79 -15.95
C THR A 625 -26.41 6.68 -15.80
N GLY A 626 -26.21 7.95 -15.43
CA GLY A 626 -27.27 8.95 -15.40
C GLY A 626 -27.93 9.15 -14.05
N GLN A 627 -29.06 9.87 -14.05
CA GLN A 627 -29.72 10.38 -12.84
C GLN A 627 -30.13 9.28 -11.86
N THR A 628 -30.60 8.13 -12.35
CA THR A 628 -31.00 7.00 -11.50
C THR A 628 -29.86 6.57 -10.57
N VAL A 629 -28.63 6.53 -11.07
CA VAL A 629 -27.46 6.17 -10.26
C VAL A 629 -27.19 7.23 -9.19
N LEU A 630 -27.31 8.53 -9.52
CA LEU A 630 -27.18 9.62 -8.54
C LEU A 630 -28.23 9.51 -7.42
N ASP A 631 -29.48 9.25 -7.79
CA ASP A 631 -30.58 9.14 -6.83
C ASP A 631 -30.36 7.94 -5.88
N GLU A 632 -29.87 6.81 -6.39
CA GLU A 632 -29.46 5.67 -5.57
C GLU A 632 -28.32 6.02 -4.61
N GLN A 633 -27.30 6.74 -5.09
CA GLN A 633 -26.16 7.15 -4.24
C GLN A 633 -26.60 8.13 -3.15
N ARG A 634 -27.59 8.99 -3.43
CA ARG A 634 -28.19 9.88 -2.44
C ARG A 634 -28.92 9.10 -1.35
N VAL A 635 -29.73 8.10 -1.72
CA VAL A 635 -30.40 7.23 -0.74
C VAL A 635 -29.38 6.50 0.14
N GLU A 636 -28.33 5.98 -0.48
CA GLU A 636 -27.25 5.27 0.22
C GLU A 636 -26.51 6.18 1.22
N MET A 637 -26.20 7.41 0.82
CA MET A 637 -25.57 8.41 1.67
C MET A 637 -26.44 8.75 2.90
N GLU A 638 -27.74 9.00 2.72
CA GLU A 638 -28.64 9.29 3.84
C GLU A 638 -28.82 8.07 4.77
N ALA A 639 -28.80 6.85 4.21
CA ALA A 639 -28.81 5.63 5.01
C ALA A 639 -27.54 5.48 5.87
N VAL A 640 -26.38 5.95 5.40
CA VAL A 640 -25.15 6.00 6.21
C VAL A 640 -25.25 7.08 7.29
N ALA A 641 -25.74 8.28 6.97
CA ALA A 641 -25.92 9.34 7.96
C ALA A 641 -26.86 8.90 9.10
N ALA A 642 -27.92 8.14 8.77
CA ALA A 642 -28.85 7.58 9.73
C ALA A 642 -28.32 6.37 10.54
N ALA A 643 -27.09 5.90 10.29
CA ALA A 643 -26.55 4.70 10.92
C ALA A 643 -26.11 4.87 12.40
N GLY A 644 -26.22 6.09 12.94
CA GLY A 644 -26.00 6.37 14.36
C GLY A 644 -24.52 6.41 14.80
N LEU A 645 -23.60 6.77 13.90
CA LEU A 645 -22.24 7.19 14.26
C LEU A 645 -22.06 8.67 13.95
N ALA A 646 -21.86 9.47 15.00
CA ALA A 646 -21.77 10.93 14.90
C ALA A 646 -20.63 11.38 13.97
N GLU A 647 -19.51 10.66 13.97
CA GLU A 647 -18.37 10.93 13.09
C GLU A 647 -18.68 10.66 11.61
N MET A 648 -19.58 9.72 11.30
CA MET A 648 -20.02 9.44 9.92
C MET A 648 -21.05 10.47 9.45
N GLU A 649 -21.97 10.85 10.33
CA GLU A 649 -22.91 11.95 10.08
C GLU A 649 -22.14 13.24 9.80
N ALA A 650 -21.16 13.60 10.64
CA ALA A 650 -20.31 14.77 10.45
C ALA A 650 -19.54 14.74 9.11
N LEU A 651 -19.05 13.57 8.68
CA LEU A 651 -18.41 13.40 7.38
C LEU A 651 -19.40 13.61 6.23
N VAL A 652 -20.62 13.07 6.34
CA VAL A 652 -21.67 13.26 5.32
C VAL A 652 -22.03 14.74 5.20
N GLU A 653 -22.27 15.42 6.31
CA GLU A 653 -22.61 16.85 6.33
C GLU A 653 -21.50 17.73 5.75
N ALA A 654 -20.25 17.47 6.16
CA ALA A 654 -19.12 18.34 5.80
C ALA A 654 -18.62 18.13 4.37
N LEU A 655 -18.78 16.94 3.79
CA LEU A 655 -18.19 16.59 2.50
C LEU A 655 -19.16 15.88 1.55
N VAL A 656 -19.67 14.70 1.94
CA VAL A 656 -20.31 13.78 0.97
C VAL A 656 -21.61 14.38 0.42
N ARG A 657 -22.48 14.94 1.28
CA ARG A 657 -23.73 15.56 0.84
C ARG A 657 -23.48 16.80 -0.04
N PRO A 658 -22.64 17.77 0.35
CA PRO A 658 -22.29 18.88 -0.54
C PRO A 658 -21.78 18.43 -1.92
N VAL A 659 -20.95 17.38 -1.98
CA VAL A 659 -20.44 16.83 -3.23
C VAL A 659 -21.56 16.21 -4.08
N VAL A 660 -22.41 15.36 -3.49
CA VAL A 660 -23.54 14.74 -4.20
C VAL A 660 -24.55 15.81 -4.66
N ASP A 661 -24.84 16.81 -3.85
CA ASP A 661 -25.71 17.94 -4.20
C ASP A 661 -25.14 18.78 -5.34
N TYR A 662 -23.81 18.97 -5.38
CA TYR A 662 -23.16 19.65 -6.49
C TYR A 662 -23.28 18.83 -7.78
N MET A 663 -23.00 17.52 -7.72
CA MET A 663 -23.11 16.62 -8.88
C MET A 663 -24.54 16.54 -9.43
N ASP A 664 -25.54 16.66 -8.56
CA ASP A 664 -26.97 16.70 -8.89
C ASP A 664 -27.47 18.12 -9.25
N GLY A 665 -26.58 19.11 -9.32
CA GLY A 665 -26.91 20.49 -9.69
C GLY A 665 -27.79 21.25 -8.68
N ARG A 666 -27.99 20.72 -7.47
CA ARG A 666 -28.80 21.35 -6.40
C ARG A 666 -28.07 22.52 -5.74
N THR A 667 -26.74 22.49 -5.78
CA THR A 667 -25.89 23.58 -5.29
C THR A 667 -24.79 23.91 -6.29
N ALA A 668 -24.32 25.15 -6.24
CA ALA A 668 -23.12 25.59 -6.95
C ALA A 668 -21.92 25.71 -6.00
N GLN A 669 -22.08 25.30 -4.74
CA GLN A 669 -21.08 25.45 -3.69
C GLN A 669 -20.50 24.10 -3.30
N LEU A 670 -19.17 24.02 -3.26
CA LEU A 670 -18.42 22.90 -2.70
C LEU A 670 -17.61 23.35 -1.49
N PRO A 671 -17.37 22.50 -0.47
CA PRO A 671 -16.57 22.88 0.68
C PRO A 671 -15.08 22.96 0.30
N VAL A 672 -14.33 23.89 0.91
CA VAL A 672 -12.86 23.88 0.83
C VAL A 672 -12.29 22.75 1.69
N GLU A 673 -11.09 22.25 1.37
CA GLU A 673 -10.47 21.09 2.02
C GLU A 673 -10.37 21.25 3.54
N ALA A 674 -9.98 22.45 4.01
CA ALA A 674 -9.89 22.73 5.44
C ALA A 674 -11.23 22.61 6.20
N ALA A 675 -12.37 22.68 5.52
CA ALA A 675 -13.69 22.57 6.13
C ALA A 675 -14.07 21.11 6.46
N PHE A 676 -13.58 20.15 5.68
CA PHE A 676 -13.94 18.73 5.85
C PHE A 676 -12.77 17.83 6.26
N CYS A 677 -11.53 18.33 6.24
CA CYS A 677 -10.33 17.57 6.62
C CYS A 677 -10.49 16.90 8.00
N ALA A 678 -10.88 17.65 9.04
CA ALA A 678 -11.06 17.08 10.37
C ALA A 678 -12.20 16.03 10.45
N PRO A 679 -13.41 16.27 9.90
CA PRO A 679 -14.44 15.23 9.79
C PRO A 679 -13.98 13.94 9.09
N VAL A 680 -13.25 14.02 7.98
CA VAL A 680 -12.71 12.83 7.28
C VAL A 680 -11.75 12.06 8.19
N LEU A 681 -10.79 12.75 8.80
CA LEU A 681 -9.81 12.13 9.70
C LEU A 681 -10.50 11.51 10.92
N ASP A 682 -11.52 12.15 11.48
CA ASP A 682 -12.23 11.65 12.65
C ASP A 682 -13.01 10.37 12.35
N ALA A 683 -13.73 10.35 11.23
CA ALA A 683 -14.45 9.15 10.76
C ALA A 683 -13.51 7.95 10.59
N CYS A 684 -12.33 8.18 10.01
CA CYS A 684 -11.32 7.14 9.82
C CYS A 684 -10.69 6.68 11.16
N LEU A 685 -10.58 7.57 12.15
CA LEU A 685 -10.02 7.25 13.48
C LEU A 685 -10.99 6.56 14.44
N SER A 686 -12.28 6.47 14.11
CA SER A 686 -13.28 5.84 14.97
C SER A 686 -12.81 4.51 15.55
N ARG A 687 -13.12 4.29 16.83
CA ARG A 687 -12.77 3.04 17.54
C ARG A 687 -13.77 1.92 17.25
N ARG A 688 -14.95 2.22 16.68
CA ARG A 688 -15.96 1.23 16.23
C ARG A 688 -15.53 0.62 14.89
N HIS A 689 -14.36 0.01 14.86
CA HIS A 689 -13.61 -0.28 13.64
C HIS A 689 -14.44 -1.02 12.58
N SER A 690 -15.07 -2.14 12.91
CA SER A 690 -15.80 -2.91 11.90
C SER A 690 -16.99 -2.17 11.30
N GLN A 691 -17.70 -1.40 12.13
CA GLN A 691 -18.82 -0.61 11.66
C GLN A 691 -18.34 0.59 10.86
N LYS A 692 -17.26 1.26 11.29
CA LYS A 692 -16.68 2.39 10.58
C LYS A 692 -16.23 1.99 9.18
N ILE A 693 -15.54 0.85 9.03
CA ILE A 693 -15.03 0.38 7.74
C ILE A 693 -16.19 0.11 6.77
N ARG A 694 -17.24 -0.58 7.22
CA ARG A 694 -18.43 -0.84 6.39
C ARG A 694 -19.09 0.47 5.93
N LEU A 695 -19.20 1.47 6.79
CA LEU A 695 -19.79 2.77 6.43
C LEU A 695 -18.86 3.61 5.53
N LEU A 696 -17.55 3.58 5.77
CA LEU A 696 -16.55 4.25 4.93
C LEU A 696 -16.51 3.66 3.52
N TRP A 697 -16.64 2.33 3.37
CA TRP A 697 -16.79 1.71 2.05
C TRP A 697 -18.00 2.26 1.29
N ARG A 698 -19.16 2.31 1.95
CA ARG A 698 -20.41 2.82 1.37
C ARG A 698 -20.27 4.28 0.94
N LEU A 699 -19.70 5.14 1.79
CA LEU A 699 -19.48 6.56 1.46
C LEU A 699 -18.43 6.76 0.35
N ALA A 700 -17.36 5.97 0.33
CA ALA A 700 -16.39 6.00 -0.76
C ALA A 700 -17.10 5.64 -2.07
N LEU A 701 -17.84 4.54 -2.10
CA LEU A 701 -18.63 4.13 -3.27
C LEU A 701 -19.64 5.20 -3.69
N VAL A 702 -20.30 5.91 -2.77
CA VAL A 702 -21.16 7.07 -3.10
C VAL A 702 -20.38 8.13 -3.87
N MET A 703 -19.17 8.50 -3.44
CA MET A 703 -18.35 9.50 -4.13
C MET A 703 -17.89 9.03 -5.52
N TRP A 704 -17.54 7.76 -5.67
CA TRP A 704 -17.13 7.20 -6.96
C TRP A 704 -18.31 6.97 -7.91
N LYS A 705 -19.42 6.39 -7.43
CA LYS A 705 -20.59 6.07 -8.25
C LYS A 705 -21.41 7.32 -8.63
N SER A 706 -21.35 8.39 -7.84
CA SER A 706 -21.96 9.68 -8.20
C SER A 706 -21.22 10.43 -9.32
N GLY A 707 -20.04 9.96 -9.73
CA GLY A 707 -19.24 10.63 -10.76
C GLY A 707 -18.44 11.83 -10.25
N ALA A 708 -18.46 12.12 -8.95
CA ALA A 708 -17.66 13.19 -8.37
C ALA A 708 -16.17 12.96 -8.59
N MET A 709 -15.68 11.75 -8.30
CA MET A 709 -14.27 11.42 -8.54
C MET A 709 -13.92 11.48 -10.02
N TRP A 710 -14.82 11.08 -10.91
CA TRP A 710 -14.64 11.23 -12.36
C TRP A 710 -14.48 12.69 -12.80
N ALA A 711 -15.27 13.62 -12.24
CA ALA A 711 -15.10 15.05 -12.49
C ALA A 711 -13.71 15.56 -12.05
N ALA A 712 -13.18 15.06 -10.92
CA ALA A 712 -11.83 15.40 -10.47
C ALA A 712 -10.76 14.91 -11.46
N VAL A 713 -10.90 13.68 -11.96
CA VAL A 713 -10.01 13.07 -12.97
C VAL A 713 -10.02 13.90 -14.26
N LEU A 714 -11.21 14.24 -14.77
CA LEU A 714 -11.35 15.07 -15.97
C LEU A 714 -10.61 16.41 -15.82
N ALA A 715 -10.82 17.14 -14.71
CA ALA A 715 -10.09 18.38 -14.45
C ALA A 715 -8.57 18.16 -14.39
N SER A 716 -8.12 17.09 -13.73
CA SER A 716 -6.70 16.79 -13.59
C SER A 716 -5.99 16.64 -14.93
N THR A 717 -6.58 15.92 -15.90
CA THR A 717 -5.98 15.73 -17.24
C THR A 717 -5.53 17.04 -17.90
N GLN A 718 -6.17 18.17 -17.55
CA GLN A 718 -5.91 19.47 -18.14
C GLN A 718 -4.64 20.16 -17.61
N TYR A 719 -4.03 19.71 -16.52
CA TYR A 719 -2.71 20.21 -16.08
C TYR A 719 -1.63 20.01 -17.15
N SER A 720 -1.72 18.90 -17.91
CA SER A 720 -0.82 18.60 -19.03
C SER A 720 -0.79 19.67 -20.12
N HIS A 721 -1.87 20.45 -20.27
CA HIS A 721 -1.95 21.54 -21.23
C HIS A 721 -1.45 22.88 -20.70
N GLN A 722 -1.40 23.05 -19.38
CA GLN A 722 -0.96 24.28 -18.72
C GLN A 722 0.54 24.27 -18.42
N GLY A 723 1.19 23.09 -18.50
CA GLY A 723 2.60 22.92 -18.13
C GLY A 723 2.84 23.16 -16.63
N LEU A 724 1.78 23.11 -15.82
CA LEU A 724 1.87 23.21 -14.37
C LEU A 724 2.38 21.87 -13.85
N THR A 725 3.65 21.83 -13.49
CA THR A 725 4.31 20.69 -12.89
C THR A 725 4.65 21.08 -11.45
N ASN A 726 3.96 20.53 -10.46
CA ASN A 726 4.46 20.57 -9.09
C ASN A 726 5.12 19.22 -8.79
N ALA A 727 6.28 19.23 -8.16
CA ALA A 727 6.91 18.00 -7.70
C ALA A 727 6.08 17.46 -6.53
N ASP A 728 5.84 16.15 -6.54
CA ASP A 728 5.20 15.43 -5.43
C ASP A 728 5.97 15.56 -4.11
N ARG A 729 7.21 16.04 -4.19
CA ARG A 729 8.18 16.16 -3.11
C ARG A 729 8.25 17.57 -2.55
N ALA A 730 8.42 17.63 -1.25
CA ALA A 730 8.50 18.87 -0.50
C ALA A 730 9.84 19.60 -0.51
N ARG A 731 10.71 19.29 -1.45
CA ARG A 731 12.11 19.75 -1.41
C ARG A 731 12.23 21.26 -1.45
N GLN A 732 11.34 21.88 -2.20
CA GLN A 732 11.27 23.32 -2.32
C GLN A 732 10.29 23.93 -1.30
N ASP A 733 9.50 23.13 -0.57
CA ASP A 733 8.62 23.66 0.48
C ASP A 733 9.38 24.28 1.66
N PHE A 734 10.69 24.04 1.72
CA PHE A 734 11.62 24.64 2.66
C PHE A 734 12.25 25.95 2.14
N ASP A 735 12.00 26.33 0.89
CA ASP A 735 12.39 27.60 0.28
C ASP A 735 11.22 28.60 0.36
N ASP A 736 11.51 29.83 0.78
CA ASP A 736 10.54 30.93 0.84
C ASP A 736 9.94 31.21 -0.56
N ALA A 737 10.70 30.98 -1.63
CA ALA A 737 10.29 31.23 -3.01
C ALA A 737 9.20 30.27 -3.54
N THR A 738 8.97 29.13 -2.87
CA THR A 738 7.96 28.14 -3.30
C THR A 738 6.55 28.48 -2.82
N TRP A 739 6.46 29.32 -1.80
CA TRP A 739 5.18 29.75 -1.21
C TRP A 739 4.83 31.21 -1.50
N ALA A 740 5.76 31.96 -2.09
CA ALA A 740 5.60 33.35 -2.54
C ALA A 740 5.10 33.40 -3.99
#